data_AF-A0A8H5LQ18-F1
#
_entry.id   AF-A0A8H5LQ18-F1
#
_cell.length_a   1.000
_cell.length_b   1.000
_cell.length_c   1.000
_cell.angle_alpha   90.00
_cell.angle_beta   90.00
_cell.angle_gamma   90.00
#
_symmetry.space_group_name_H-M   'P 1'
#
loop_
_entity.id
_entity.type
_entity.pdbx_description
1 polymer ?
#
loop_
_entity_poly.entity_id
_entity_poly.type
_entity_poly.pdbx_seq_one_letter_code
_entity_poly.pdbx_strand_id
1 'polypeptide(L)'
;MVASRRGSGSIVLPSGHTMAFHTRTHEEEDLPHATKKTMADHLRKYESLFTLTPQRMRMIVEAFKDTLELGLQKPGQVVPMIPTFVFGYPTGQEQGDFLALDLGGTNLRVCLVTLQGEGKFEMLQTKYRLTEDQKQDEGQKLFDFCAECLKTFIDNNYVDDDGKSTLKEGEKLPLGFTFSYPCSQDRIDHGELIRWTKGFGAKNTEGKDVAQMFMKSLEKHNVPVTMTALINDTTGTLIASHYVNPRTKIAVIFGTGCNAAYMENVRDIEKIKNLGIDDDAQMGINCEWGAFDSFEHEHLPRTKYDIIVDETSNKPGEQAFEKLISGRYLGEILRLVICELIDEGVLFLGQNTYKLETPYVFETAFLSLMESDPTDELLMIIGIFTHFFAVETTLAERQFFRALAMLIGKRAARLSACGIAAIVSKMGYIDEGCLVGADGSLYNKYPGFADRVHEGLVDVFGRKAETSSPTTPRMVVVSGALSLLLSTSQLDDVPRPIRGMLQITKITRSPESQTIPENRMFVWRQARKEAIACGGGDYPIVLVEYRLREDMGTMTTTVPIPLPMLQIVRERKPFECVSAIRGKFEKPMTESNIIEMLNMTIRQDKRGVLKVQVPLDESDIEIIQRWAQADENSPGSMRRLHEKTKREDIYMAVMISDPTSVRTIRFNPDLDYWTGNAFFIPFQTQVTFWLFGGENIVLNGGGALDGAGQAWYDAFASNSSLLRPIILTVFQAENVLIEDISFINSPEWNNMVNEAKNVVYSNITIHAESTSDNRIANTDGWNTYRSDNVVIKDSNIVNGDEISRYLSRVLGQFPGVFDIVQNVTAVNIRMVNAGNGARIKAWAGPNVGSGIVQNITFQNFVVDNVDSPLTIDQCYETAADLCAEFPSNTFIQDIFFNNISGTASGSVVASLACSPDERCSDINVNELDLSAQSGAATFSCENVHLEGDSANLFPADCN
;
A
#
# COMPACT_ATOMS: atom_id res chain seq x y z
N MET A 1 -24.42 45.40 -24.58
CA MET A 1 -25.44 45.05 -25.61
C MET A 1 -25.26 43.57 -25.92
N VAL A 2 -26.35 42.81 -26.01
CA VAL A 2 -26.27 41.35 -26.29
C VAL A 2 -26.10 41.15 -27.79
N ALA A 3 -24.95 40.64 -28.21
CA ALA A 3 -24.76 40.14 -29.57
C ALA A 3 -25.26 38.70 -29.63
N SER A 4 -26.23 38.45 -30.52
CA SER A 4 -26.81 37.11 -30.75
C SER A 4 -25.72 36.10 -31.15
N ARG A 5 -25.58 35.02 -30.36
CA ARG A 5 -24.95 33.78 -30.83
C ARG A 5 -25.86 33.18 -31.91
N ARG A 6 -25.32 32.91 -33.09
CA ARG A 6 -26.04 32.21 -34.17
C ARG A 6 -25.98 30.71 -33.93
N GLY A 7 -27.06 29.98 -34.25
CA GLY A 7 -27.00 28.52 -34.45
C GLY A 7 -27.68 27.65 -33.39
N SER A 8 -28.43 28.19 -32.44
CA SER A 8 -29.23 27.39 -31.48
C SER A 8 -30.70 27.80 -31.51
N GLY A 9 -31.60 26.84 -31.74
CA GLY A 9 -33.05 27.01 -31.63
C GLY A 9 -33.66 25.94 -30.73
N SER A 10 -34.92 26.11 -30.36
CA SER A 10 -35.69 25.09 -29.63
C SER A 10 -37.05 24.87 -30.26
N ILE A 11 -37.48 23.61 -30.34
CA ILE A 11 -38.79 23.19 -30.81
C ILE A 11 -39.55 22.53 -29.66
N VAL A 12 -40.81 22.92 -29.47
CA VAL A 12 -41.71 22.27 -28.52
C VAL A 12 -42.47 21.18 -29.27
N LEU A 13 -42.27 19.93 -28.87
CA LEU A 13 -42.95 18.78 -29.42
C LEU A 13 -44.43 18.77 -29.00
N PRO A 14 -45.32 18.04 -29.71
CA PRO A 14 -46.72 17.85 -29.30
C PRO A 14 -46.88 17.24 -27.89
N SER A 15 -45.84 16.58 -27.35
CA SER A 15 -45.74 16.07 -25.98
C SER A 15 -45.39 17.13 -24.93
N GLY A 16 -45.32 18.42 -25.30
CA GLY A 16 -44.94 19.52 -24.42
C GLY A 16 -43.44 19.63 -24.12
N HIS A 17 -42.63 18.64 -24.52
CA HIS A 17 -41.19 18.65 -24.31
C HIS A 17 -40.48 19.59 -25.29
N THR A 18 -39.52 20.37 -24.78
CA THR A 18 -38.76 21.34 -25.57
C THR A 18 -37.39 20.76 -25.92
N MET A 19 -37.19 20.35 -27.18
CA MET A 19 -35.88 19.94 -27.69
C MET A 19 -35.11 21.16 -28.21
N ALA A 20 -33.84 21.31 -27.82
CA ALA A 20 -32.92 22.22 -28.48
C ALA A 20 -32.31 21.54 -29.73
N PHE A 21 -32.09 22.29 -30.81
CA PHE A 21 -31.40 21.81 -32.00
C PHE A 21 -30.42 22.86 -32.55
N HIS A 22 -29.37 22.35 -33.18
CA HIS A 22 -28.34 23.13 -33.86
C HIS A 22 -28.37 22.82 -35.36
N THR A 23 -28.27 23.84 -36.21
CA THR A 23 -28.26 23.67 -37.67
C THR A 23 -26.82 23.47 -38.14
N ARG A 24 -26.54 22.30 -38.72
CA ARG A 24 -25.28 22.03 -39.42
C ARG A 24 -25.33 22.68 -40.81
N THR A 25 -24.20 23.24 -41.22
CA THR A 25 -23.81 23.42 -42.61
C THR A 25 -22.48 22.71 -42.77
N HIS A 26 -22.29 21.98 -43.88
CA HIS A 26 -21.25 20.97 -44.11
C HIS A 26 -21.63 19.56 -43.59
N GLU A 27 -22.42 18.86 -44.41
CA GLU A 27 -22.44 17.41 -44.49
C GLU A 27 -21.39 17.02 -45.56
N GLU A 28 -20.19 16.55 -45.16
CA GLU A 28 -19.28 15.72 -46.02
C GLU A 28 -17.95 15.28 -45.35
N GLU A 29 -17.68 15.58 -44.08
CA GLU A 29 -16.53 15.00 -43.35
C GLU A 29 -16.98 14.28 -42.06
N ASP A 30 -16.38 13.11 -41.80
CA ASP A 30 -16.43 12.45 -40.50
C ASP A 30 -15.94 13.41 -39.39
N LEU A 31 -16.44 13.23 -38.17
CA LEU A 31 -16.29 14.12 -37.01
C LEU A 31 -14.99 14.95 -37.01
N PRO A 32 -15.04 16.30 -36.93
CA PRO A 32 -13.88 17.16 -37.15
C PRO A 32 -12.87 17.11 -35.99
N HIS A 33 -12.05 16.07 -35.93
CA HIS A 33 -11.01 15.91 -34.91
C HIS A 33 -9.72 16.68 -35.25
N ALA A 34 -8.88 16.93 -34.23
CA ALA A 34 -7.58 17.54 -34.42
C ALA A 34 -6.67 16.70 -35.34
N THR A 35 -6.18 17.29 -36.43
CA THR A 35 -5.20 16.59 -37.27
C THR A 35 -3.88 16.35 -36.52
N LYS A 36 -3.16 15.28 -36.85
CA LYS A 36 -1.82 15.00 -36.30
C LYS A 36 -0.84 16.18 -36.47
N LYS A 37 -0.98 16.96 -37.54
CA LYS A 37 -0.19 18.18 -37.75
C LYS A 37 -0.57 19.28 -36.74
N THR A 38 -1.86 19.53 -36.57
CA THR A 38 -2.39 20.48 -35.58
C THR A 38 -1.88 20.13 -34.18
N MET A 39 -2.01 18.87 -33.75
CA MET A 39 -1.51 18.41 -32.45
C MET A 39 0.01 18.61 -32.28
N ALA A 40 0.81 18.38 -33.32
CA ALA A 40 2.25 18.64 -33.29
C ALA A 40 2.61 20.15 -33.24
N ASP A 41 1.81 21.01 -33.88
CA ASP A 41 1.98 22.47 -33.82
C ASP A 41 1.65 23.00 -32.41
N HIS A 42 0.57 22.51 -31.79
CA HIS A 42 0.23 22.83 -30.40
C HIS A 42 1.24 22.25 -29.41
N LEU A 43 1.75 21.02 -29.61
CA LEU A 43 2.77 20.45 -28.73
C LEU A 43 4.01 21.36 -28.65
N ARG A 44 4.48 21.89 -29.78
CA ARG A 44 5.62 22.83 -29.81
C ARG A 44 5.35 24.16 -29.06
N LYS A 45 4.11 24.67 -29.09
CA LYS A 45 3.67 25.79 -28.25
C LYS A 45 3.85 25.45 -26.76
N TYR A 46 3.42 24.26 -26.33
CA TYR A 46 3.51 23.83 -24.93
C TYR A 46 4.91 23.40 -24.48
N GLU A 47 5.72 22.79 -25.35
CA GLU A 47 7.15 22.54 -25.12
C GLU A 47 7.87 23.86 -24.79
N SER A 48 7.62 24.92 -25.56
CA SER A 48 8.23 26.24 -25.31
C SER A 48 7.72 26.93 -24.04
N LEU A 49 6.53 26.58 -23.55
CA LEU A 49 5.92 27.17 -22.34
C LEU A 49 6.35 26.45 -21.05
N PHE A 50 6.40 25.11 -21.08
CA PHE A 50 6.66 24.31 -19.88
C PHE A 50 8.14 23.88 -19.73
N THR A 51 8.97 23.96 -20.78
CA THR A 51 10.39 23.57 -20.68
C THR A 51 11.20 24.55 -19.85
N LEU A 52 11.69 24.08 -18.69
CA LEU A 52 12.58 24.85 -17.83
C LEU A 52 14.06 24.62 -18.17
N THR A 53 14.70 25.62 -18.79
CA THR A 53 16.10 25.51 -19.23
C THR A 53 17.10 25.49 -18.05
N PRO A 54 18.25 24.82 -18.17
CA PRO A 54 19.28 24.79 -17.11
C PRO A 54 19.77 26.18 -16.67
N GLN A 55 19.78 27.16 -17.59
CA GLN A 55 20.11 28.54 -17.28
C GLN A 55 19.04 29.18 -16.38
N ARG A 56 17.75 29.03 -16.69
CA ARG A 56 16.68 29.57 -15.83
C ARG A 56 16.62 28.84 -14.49
N MET A 57 16.92 27.55 -14.44
CA MET A 57 17.08 26.82 -13.16
C MET A 57 18.15 27.46 -12.28
N ARG A 58 19.35 27.73 -12.81
CA ARG A 58 20.41 28.41 -12.04
C ARG A 58 20.00 29.80 -11.54
N MET A 59 19.23 30.56 -12.31
CA MET A 59 18.68 31.86 -11.86
C MET A 59 17.68 31.68 -10.70
N ILE A 60 16.79 30.69 -10.79
CA ILE A 60 15.83 30.37 -9.74
C ILE A 60 16.58 29.94 -8.47
N VAL A 61 17.59 29.07 -8.59
CA VAL A 61 18.40 28.56 -7.46
C VAL A 61 19.01 29.69 -6.63
N GLU A 62 19.59 30.71 -7.26
CA GLU A 62 20.20 31.83 -6.52
C GLU A 62 19.15 32.72 -5.85
N ALA A 63 18.06 33.08 -6.55
CA ALA A 63 16.96 33.82 -5.92
C ALA A 63 16.32 33.04 -4.74
N PHE A 64 16.24 31.71 -4.86
CA PHE A 64 15.76 30.83 -3.80
C PHE A 64 16.72 30.85 -2.61
N LYS A 65 18.04 30.73 -2.84
CA LYS A 65 19.08 30.80 -1.81
C LYS A 65 19.02 32.12 -1.03
N ASP A 66 18.97 33.25 -1.74
CA ASP A 66 18.86 34.58 -1.15
C ASP A 66 17.57 34.71 -0.31
N THR A 67 16.47 34.09 -0.75
CA THR A 67 15.20 34.05 -0.01
C THR A 67 15.28 33.20 1.27
N LEU A 68 15.98 32.05 1.24
CA LEU A 68 16.25 31.23 2.43
C LEU A 68 17.10 32.01 3.45
N GLU A 69 18.16 32.68 3.00
CA GLU A 69 19.02 33.52 3.85
C GLU A 69 18.22 34.68 4.48
N LEU A 70 17.38 35.37 3.72
CA LEU A 70 16.52 36.44 4.22
C LEU A 70 15.53 35.94 5.30
N GLY A 71 14.98 34.74 5.12
CA GLY A 71 14.08 34.09 6.08
C GLY A 71 14.75 33.73 7.40
N LEU A 72 16.05 33.45 7.42
CA LEU A 72 16.83 33.26 8.66
C LEU A 72 17.14 34.57 9.37
N GLN A 73 17.32 35.66 8.62
CA GLN A 73 17.71 36.97 9.15
C GLN A 73 16.64 37.65 10.01
N LYS A 74 15.36 37.50 9.66
CA LYS A 74 14.24 38.21 10.31
C LYS A 74 12.93 37.43 10.24
N PRO A 75 11.99 37.63 11.19
CA PRO A 75 10.66 37.03 11.11
C PRO A 75 9.81 37.66 9.99
N GLY A 76 8.66 37.03 9.69
CA GLY A 76 7.65 37.57 8.78
C GLY A 76 8.09 37.70 7.32
N GLN A 77 9.05 36.89 6.86
CA GLN A 77 9.43 36.81 5.45
C GLN A 77 8.55 35.79 4.71
N VAL A 78 8.51 35.91 3.38
CA VAL A 78 7.67 35.08 2.49
C VAL A 78 7.97 33.58 2.67
N VAL A 79 9.25 33.20 2.68
CA VAL A 79 9.69 31.88 3.15
C VAL A 79 10.13 32.04 4.62
N PRO A 80 9.40 31.46 5.59
CA PRO A 80 9.56 31.83 7.00
C PRO A 80 10.75 31.15 7.71
N MET A 81 11.31 30.06 7.16
CA MET A 81 12.50 29.37 7.69
C MET A 81 12.39 29.05 9.19
N ILE A 82 11.31 28.37 9.57
CA ILE A 82 10.87 28.17 10.96
C ILE A 82 11.90 27.34 11.75
N PRO A 83 12.46 27.87 12.85
CA PRO A 83 13.32 27.12 13.76
C PRO A 83 12.51 26.03 14.49
N THR A 84 12.97 24.77 14.44
CA THR A 84 12.17 23.62 14.92
C THR A 84 12.52 23.17 16.34
N PHE A 85 13.54 23.77 16.97
CA PHE A 85 14.08 23.37 18.29
C PHE A 85 14.54 21.89 18.37
N VAL A 86 14.81 21.27 17.22
CA VAL A 86 15.50 19.98 17.12
C VAL A 86 16.99 20.28 16.94
N PHE A 87 17.84 19.77 17.83
CA PHE A 87 19.25 20.17 17.90
C PHE A 87 20.19 19.05 17.43
N GLY A 88 20.96 19.35 16.38
CA GLY A 88 21.90 18.39 15.80
C GLY A 88 21.24 17.15 15.19
N TYR A 89 22.05 16.20 14.77
CA TYR A 89 21.61 14.96 14.12
C TYR A 89 21.57 13.77 15.11
N PRO A 90 20.73 12.75 14.86
CA PRO A 90 20.76 11.52 15.63
C PRO A 90 22.05 10.75 15.32
N THR A 91 22.60 10.10 16.34
CA THR A 91 23.86 9.34 16.29
C THR A 91 23.74 8.01 15.54
N GLY A 92 22.52 7.50 15.40
CA GLY A 92 22.25 6.14 14.95
C GLY A 92 22.30 5.11 16.09
N GLN A 93 22.64 5.49 17.32
CA GLN A 93 22.77 4.57 18.48
C GLN A 93 21.58 4.62 19.45
N GLU A 94 20.61 5.48 19.16
CA GLU A 94 19.36 5.64 19.91
C GLU A 94 18.60 4.31 20.00
N GLN A 95 18.00 4.05 21.17
CA GLN A 95 17.31 2.79 21.50
C GLN A 95 16.06 3.06 22.36
N GLY A 96 15.08 2.16 22.31
CA GLY A 96 13.87 2.19 23.14
C GLY A 96 12.57 2.35 22.34
N ASP A 97 11.45 2.33 23.05
CA ASP A 97 10.10 2.42 22.48
C ASP A 97 9.59 3.87 22.45
N PHE A 98 9.10 4.29 21.29
CA PHE A 98 8.61 5.64 21.04
C PHE A 98 7.26 5.58 20.33
N LEU A 99 6.28 6.30 20.86
CA LEU A 99 5.02 6.50 20.17
C LEU A 99 5.10 7.74 19.28
N ALA A 100 4.37 7.70 18.18
CA ALA A 100 4.28 8.83 17.29
C ALA A 100 2.89 8.94 16.66
N LEU A 101 2.46 10.18 16.45
CA LEU A 101 1.15 10.52 15.89
C LEU A 101 1.33 11.41 14.65
N ASP A 102 0.71 11.07 13.53
CA ASP A 102 0.70 11.85 12.28
C ASP A 102 -0.73 12.28 11.94
N LEU A 103 -1.03 13.57 12.09
CA LEU A 103 -2.33 14.14 11.68
C LEU A 103 -2.31 14.54 10.20
N GLY A 104 -2.41 13.54 9.33
CA GLY A 104 -2.46 13.73 7.88
C GLY A 104 -3.80 14.29 7.35
N GLY A 105 -3.80 14.70 6.09
CA GLY A 105 -4.97 15.33 5.42
C GLY A 105 -6.22 14.44 5.27
N THR A 106 -6.06 13.12 5.40
CA THR A 106 -7.12 12.11 5.14
C THR A 106 -7.23 11.07 6.24
N ASN A 107 -6.12 10.73 6.90
CA ASN A 107 -6.06 9.75 7.97
C ASN A 107 -5.13 10.28 9.06
N LEU A 108 -5.53 10.06 10.31
CA LEU A 108 -4.64 10.06 11.46
C LEU A 108 -3.86 8.74 11.44
N ARG A 109 -2.56 8.76 11.74
CA ARG A 109 -1.75 7.54 11.91
C ARG A 109 -1.17 7.52 13.31
N VAL A 110 -1.29 6.38 13.99
CA VAL A 110 -0.60 6.11 15.25
C VAL A 110 0.48 5.06 14.95
N CYS A 111 1.70 5.30 15.40
CA CYS A 111 2.82 4.37 15.25
C CYS A 111 3.48 4.10 16.62
N LEU A 112 3.83 2.84 16.86
CA LEU A 112 4.85 2.46 17.83
C LEU A 112 6.13 2.16 17.06
N VAL A 113 7.24 2.74 17.51
CA VAL A 113 8.56 2.55 16.93
C VAL A 113 9.52 2.07 18.01
N THR A 114 10.14 0.92 17.79
CA THR A 114 11.18 0.37 18.68
C THR A 114 12.54 0.61 18.03
N LEU A 115 13.32 1.51 18.60
CA LEU A 115 14.70 1.80 18.21
C LEU A 115 15.66 0.73 18.73
N GLN A 116 16.51 0.21 17.85
CA GLN A 116 17.43 -0.90 18.14
C GLN A 116 18.92 -0.48 18.10
N GLY A 117 19.22 0.80 17.84
CA GLY A 117 20.57 1.27 17.55
C GLY A 117 21.08 0.82 16.17
N GLU A 118 22.31 1.22 15.84
CA GLU A 118 22.94 1.05 14.52
C GLU A 118 22.09 1.50 13.31
N GLY A 119 21.19 2.47 13.49
CA GLY A 119 20.26 2.92 12.45
C GLY A 119 19.10 1.95 12.18
N LYS A 120 18.90 0.93 13.02
CA LYS A 120 17.83 -0.08 12.91
C LYS A 120 16.64 0.27 13.81
N PHE A 121 15.46 -0.13 13.39
CA PHE A 121 14.20 0.11 14.08
C PHE A 121 13.16 -0.93 13.64
N GLU A 122 12.20 -1.19 14.50
CA GLU A 122 10.95 -1.89 14.18
C GLU A 122 9.77 -0.93 14.33
N MET A 123 8.65 -1.24 13.68
CA MET A 123 7.50 -0.34 13.65
C MET A 123 6.18 -1.07 13.47
N LEU A 124 5.21 -0.70 14.31
CA LEU A 124 3.81 -1.07 14.22
C LEU A 124 2.98 0.19 13.97
N GLN A 125 1.95 0.14 13.12
CA GLN A 125 1.13 1.31 12.79
C GLN A 125 -0.35 0.96 12.61
N THR A 126 -1.22 1.89 13.01
CA THR A 126 -2.66 1.86 12.72
C THR A 126 -3.10 3.19 12.09
N LYS A 127 -4.04 3.12 11.15
CA LYS A 127 -4.57 4.29 10.42
C LYS A 127 -6.05 4.47 10.76
N TYR A 128 -6.41 5.65 11.23
CA TYR A 128 -7.78 6.05 11.55
C TYR A 128 -8.25 7.07 10.53
N ARG A 129 -9.31 6.77 9.79
CA ARG A 129 -9.83 7.66 8.73
C ARG A 129 -10.55 8.85 9.36
N LEU A 130 -10.25 10.06 8.84
CA LEU A 130 -10.90 11.29 9.28
C LEU A 130 -12.09 11.61 8.38
N THR A 131 -13.26 11.85 8.96
CA THR A 131 -14.43 12.38 8.24
C THR A 131 -14.23 13.87 7.93
N GLU A 132 -14.98 14.42 6.97
CA GLU A 132 -14.92 15.87 6.70
C GLU A 132 -15.46 16.67 7.89
N ASP A 133 -16.52 16.20 8.56
CA ASP A 133 -17.07 16.86 9.75
C ASP A 133 -16.02 17.02 10.86
N GLN A 134 -15.21 15.97 11.12
CA GLN A 134 -14.12 16.02 12.11
C GLN A 134 -13.05 17.08 11.76
N LYS A 135 -12.86 17.42 10.47
CA LYS A 135 -11.90 18.44 10.02
C LYS A 135 -12.43 19.87 10.13
N GLN A 136 -13.74 20.06 10.26
CA GLN A 136 -14.41 21.38 10.30
C GLN A 136 -15.08 21.73 11.65
N ASP A 137 -15.20 20.77 12.58
CA ASP A 137 -15.74 20.96 13.94
C ASP A 137 -14.74 21.73 14.86
N GLU A 138 -15.05 21.85 16.15
CA GLU A 138 -14.18 22.46 17.17
C GLU A 138 -12.83 21.74 17.30
N GLY A 139 -11.71 22.47 17.26
CA GLY A 139 -10.36 21.91 17.32
C GLY A 139 -10.07 21.07 18.55
N GLN A 140 -10.67 21.38 19.71
CA GLN A 140 -10.49 20.57 20.91
C GLN A 140 -11.09 19.16 20.74
N LYS A 141 -12.19 19.00 20.00
CA LYS A 141 -12.78 17.68 19.71
C LYS A 141 -11.91 16.86 18.75
N LEU A 142 -11.27 17.53 17.78
CA LEU A 142 -10.30 16.88 16.88
C LEU A 142 -9.13 16.28 17.67
N PHE A 143 -8.61 17.03 18.66
CA PHE A 143 -7.55 16.53 19.55
C PHE A 143 -8.05 15.47 20.56
N ASP A 144 -9.30 15.56 21.01
CA ASP A 144 -9.93 14.51 21.82
C ASP A 144 -10.01 13.18 21.05
N PHE A 145 -10.49 13.21 19.80
CA PHE A 145 -10.49 12.05 18.90
C PHE A 145 -9.07 11.49 18.66
N CYS A 146 -8.07 12.36 18.52
CA CYS A 146 -6.67 11.92 18.40
C CYS A 146 -6.17 11.20 19.66
N ALA A 147 -6.57 11.67 20.85
CA ALA A 147 -6.20 11.05 22.13
C ALA A 147 -6.94 9.72 22.35
N GLU A 148 -8.20 9.62 21.94
CA GLU A 148 -8.97 8.37 21.92
C GLU A 148 -8.30 7.31 21.01
N CYS A 149 -7.97 7.68 19.77
CA CYS A 149 -7.27 6.76 18.84
C CYS A 149 -5.93 6.29 19.40
N LEU A 150 -5.15 7.20 20.02
CA LEU A 150 -3.89 6.84 20.67
C LEU A 150 -4.09 5.92 21.88
N LYS A 151 -5.14 6.14 22.68
CA LYS A 151 -5.48 5.28 23.82
C LYS A 151 -5.83 3.87 23.37
N THR A 152 -6.72 3.74 22.39
CA THR A 152 -7.09 2.44 21.79
C THR A 152 -5.86 1.74 21.19
N PHE A 153 -4.97 2.47 20.53
CA PHE A 153 -3.74 1.89 20.00
C PHE A 153 -2.83 1.35 21.11
N ILE A 154 -2.66 2.06 22.22
CA ILE A 154 -1.85 1.58 23.35
C ILE A 154 -2.52 0.35 23.99
N ASP A 155 -3.82 0.43 24.27
CA ASP A 155 -4.57 -0.64 24.93
C ASP A 155 -4.58 -1.96 24.13
N ASN A 156 -4.49 -1.88 22.80
CA ASN A 156 -4.43 -3.06 21.93
C ASN A 156 -3.03 -3.66 21.76
N ASN A 157 -1.96 -2.90 22.04
CA ASN A 157 -0.57 -3.30 21.70
C ASN A 157 0.37 -3.40 22.92
N TYR A 158 -0.02 -2.85 24.07
CA TYR A 158 0.70 -2.97 25.34
C TYR A 158 -0.08 -3.84 26.33
N VAL A 159 -0.46 -5.05 25.92
CA VAL A 159 -1.13 -6.05 26.77
C VAL A 159 -0.44 -7.41 26.70
N ASP A 160 -0.60 -8.21 27.76
CA ASP A 160 -0.17 -9.61 27.84
C ASP A 160 -1.27 -10.57 27.34
N ASP A 161 -0.98 -11.87 27.31
CA ASP A 161 -1.92 -12.91 26.86
C ASP A 161 -3.19 -13.00 27.73
N ASP A 162 -3.17 -12.44 28.95
CA ASP A 162 -4.33 -12.31 29.86
C ASP A 162 -5.12 -11.00 29.63
N GLY A 163 -4.72 -10.16 28.67
CA GLY A 163 -5.32 -8.86 28.37
C GLY A 163 -4.98 -7.76 29.40
N LYS A 164 -3.92 -7.92 30.20
CA LYS A 164 -3.47 -6.91 31.18
C LYS A 164 -2.35 -6.06 30.59
N SER A 165 -2.34 -4.78 30.97
CA SER A 165 -1.29 -3.83 30.55
C SER A 165 0.12 -4.34 30.84
N THR A 166 0.97 -4.44 29.81
CA THR A 166 2.42 -4.74 29.95
C THR A 166 3.25 -3.52 30.36
N LEU A 167 2.69 -2.31 30.20
CA LEU A 167 3.28 -1.09 30.79
C LEU A 167 3.28 -1.21 32.31
N LYS A 168 4.42 -0.90 32.94
CA LYS A 168 4.56 -0.91 34.40
C LYS A 168 3.69 0.19 35.00
N GLU A 169 3.25 -0.01 36.25
CA GLU A 169 2.43 1.00 36.94
C GLU A 169 3.15 2.35 37.04
N GLY A 170 2.57 3.39 36.43
CA GLY A 170 3.14 4.73 36.35
C GLY A 170 4.16 4.96 35.22
N GLU A 171 4.44 3.95 34.38
CA GLU A 171 5.23 4.10 33.16
C GLU A 171 4.46 4.96 32.14
N LYS A 172 5.20 5.82 31.43
CA LYS A 172 4.65 6.71 30.40
C LYS A 172 5.51 6.65 29.16
N LEU A 173 4.92 6.30 28.02
CA LEU A 173 5.65 6.23 26.76
C LEU A 173 5.93 7.64 26.21
N PRO A 174 7.16 7.90 25.71
CA PRO A 174 7.47 9.14 25.03
C PRO A 174 6.71 9.24 23.70
N LEU A 175 6.02 10.36 23.49
CA LEU A 175 5.21 10.63 22.30
C LEU A 175 5.78 11.81 21.50
N GLY A 176 5.97 11.62 20.19
CA GLY A 176 6.19 12.70 19.21
C GLY A 176 4.93 12.98 18.40
N PHE A 177 4.51 14.25 18.31
CA PHE A 177 3.36 14.64 17.49
C PHE A 177 3.81 15.30 16.18
N THR A 178 3.68 14.58 15.07
CA THR A 178 3.81 15.15 13.72
C THR A 178 2.52 15.88 13.34
N PHE A 179 2.60 17.20 13.34
CA PHE A 179 1.51 18.11 13.05
C PHE A 179 1.87 18.96 11.83
N SER A 180 1.46 18.48 10.66
CA SER A 180 1.95 18.92 9.35
C SER A 180 1.30 20.21 8.83
N TYR A 181 1.21 21.22 9.69
CA TYR A 181 0.62 22.53 9.42
C TYR A 181 1.58 23.64 9.88
N PRO A 182 1.53 24.86 9.30
CA PRO A 182 2.43 25.94 9.70
C PRO A 182 2.21 26.36 11.16
N CYS A 183 3.22 26.13 12.00
CA CYS A 183 3.22 26.49 13.42
C CYS A 183 4.39 27.42 13.77
N SER A 184 4.16 28.38 14.66
CA SER A 184 5.24 29.09 15.35
C SER A 184 5.66 28.28 16.59
N GLN A 185 6.96 28.07 16.77
CA GLN A 185 7.53 27.30 17.88
C GLN A 185 8.50 28.18 18.67
N ASP A 186 8.38 28.15 20.01
CA ASP A 186 9.35 28.78 20.95
C ASP A 186 10.14 27.70 21.74
N ARG A 187 9.71 26.44 21.62
CA ARG A 187 10.26 25.22 22.23
C ARG A 187 9.73 24.02 21.44
N ILE A 188 10.38 22.85 21.60
CA ILE A 188 10.04 21.65 20.82
C ILE A 188 8.63 21.09 21.14
N ASP A 189 8.14 21.26 22.36
CA ASP A 189 6.81 20.84 22.85
C ASP A 189 5.75 21.96 22.74
N HIS A 190 5.92 22.89 21.80
CA HIS A 190 5.01 24.01 21.51
C HIS A 190 4.69 24.08 20.03
N GLY A 191 3.48 24.49 19.68
CA GLY A 191 3.18 24.91 18.32
C GLY A 191 1.95 25.82 18.29
N GLU A 192 2.15 27.13 18.13
CA GLU A 192 1.03 28.02 17.83
C GLU A 192 0.64 27.85 16.36
N LEU A 193 -0.55 27.29 16.08
CA LEU A 193 -1.03 27.11 14.70
C LEU A 193 -1.23 28.48 14.04
N ILE A 194 -0.43 28.78 13.02
CA ILE A 194 -0.49 30.06 12.30
C ILE A 194 -1.75 30.11 11.42
N ARG A 195 -2.05 29.01 10.71
CA ARG A 195 -3.20 28.87 9.82
C ARG A 195 -3.41 27.41 9.41
N TRP A 196 -4.66 26.98 9.25
CA TRP A 196 -4.97 25.70 8.64
C TRP A 196 -4.65 25.68 7.14
N THR A 197 -4.35 24.48 6.65
CA THR A 197 -4.09 24.14 5.25
C THR A 197 -4.68 22.75 4.95
N LYS A 198 -4.43 22.17 3.76
CA LYS A 198 -4.73 20.77 3.43
C LYS A 198 -6.22 20.34 3.61
N GLY A 199 -7.15 21.30 3.61
CA GLY A 199 -8.60 21.06 3.75
C GLY A 199 -9.16 21.14 5.18
N PHE A 200 -8.31 21.34 6.19
CA PHE A 200 -8.77 21.53 7.57
C PHE A 200 -9.30 22.94 7.79
N GLY A 201 -10.28 23.06 8.71
CA GLY A 201 -10.89 24.33 9.12
C GLY A 201 -11.35 24.30 10.57
N ALA A 202 -10.78 23.42 11.39
CA ALA A 202 -11.28 23.14 12.73
C ALA A 202 -11.23 24.39 13.62
N LYS A 203 -12.42 24.81 14.07
CA LYS A 203 -12.66 26.12 14.68
C LYS A 203 -11.91 26.27 16.00
N ASN A 204 -11.61 27.51 16.38
CA ASN A 204 -10.96 27.84 17.64
C ASN A 204 -9.57 27.18 17.82
N THR A 205 -8.82 26.95 16.73
CA THR A 205 -7.46 26.35 16.76
C THR A 205 -6.36 27.30 16.30
N GLU A 206 -6.59 28.10 15.26
CA GLU A 206 -5.61 29.09 14.79
C GLU A 206 -5.31 30.13 15.88
N GLY A 207 -4.04 30.55 16.00
CA GLY A 207 -3.56 31.42 17.06
C GLY A 207 -3.51 30.77 18.46
N LYS A 208 -3.42 29.45 18.54
CA LYS A 208 -3.29 28.71 19.82
C LYS A 208 -2.22 27.64 19.78
N ASP A 209 -1.61 27.37 20.93
CA ASP A 209 -0.69 26.25 21.17
C ASP A 209 -1.44 24.92 21.05
N VAL A 210 -1.35 24.28 19.88
CA VAL A 210 -2.00 22.99 19.60
C VAL A 210 -1.35 21.85 20.39
N ALA A 211 -0.09 22.00 20.77
CA ALA A 211 0.60 21.07 21.66
C ALA A 211 -0.11 21.06 23.04
N GLN A 212 -0.42 22.25 23.58
CA GLN A 212 -1.21 22.37 24.81
C GLN A 212 -2.67 21.90 24.65
N MET A 213 -3.31 22.14 23.51
CA MET A 213 -4.66 21.62 23.25
C MET A 213 -4.68 20.09 23.23
N PHE A 214 -3.68 19.45 22.62
CA PHE A 214 -3.58 17.99 22.58
C PHE A 214 -3.18 17.39 23.94
N MET A 215 -2.26 18.02 24.69
CA MET A 215 -1.94 17.58 26.06
C MET A 215 -3.16 17.54 26.98
N LYS A 216 -4.09 18.50 26.88
CA LYS A 216 -5.36 18.47 27.62
C LYS A 216 -6.24 17.27 27.24
N SER A 217 -6.25 16.87 25.97
CA SER A 217 -6.94 15.66 25.52
C SER A 217 -6.26 14.38 26.04
N LEU A 218 -4.93 14.32 26.02
CA LEU A 218 -4.17 13.19 26.59
C LEU A 218 -4.44 13.01 28.10
N GLU A 219 -4.51 14.12 28.85
CA GLU A 219 -4.90 14.11 30.27
C GLU A 219 -6.36 13.68 30.46
N LYS A 220 -7.30 14.28 29.72
CA LYS A 220 -8.74 13.98 29.77
C LYS A 220 -9.03 12.49 29.53
N HIS A 221 -8.32 11.87 28.59
CA HIS A 221 -8.51 10.47 28.20
C HIS A 221 -7.55 9.50 28.94
N ASN A 222 -6.82 9.98 29.97
CA ASN A 222 -5.88 9.20 30.79
C ASN A 222 -4.88 8.36 29.96
N VAL A 223 -4.32 8.96 28.91
CA VAL A 223 -3.38 8.27 28.01
C VAL A 223 -2.01 8.16 28.69
N PRO A 224 -1.39 6.96 28.80
CA PRO A 224 -0.15 6.73 29.53
C PRO A 224 1.08 7.17 28.72
N VAL A 225 1.11 8.45 28.37
CA VAL A 225 2.16 9.05 27.53
C VAL A 225 2.71 10.34 28.14
N THR A 226 3.91 10.69 27.70
CA THR A 226 4.51 12.01 27.86
C THR A 226 4.74 12.57 26.47
N MET A 227 3.99 13.60 26.08
CA MET A 227 4.27 14.30 24.82
C MET A 227 5.57 15.09 24.98
N THR A 228 6.56 14.77 24.16
CA THR A 228 7.94 15.31 24.24
C THR A 228 8.23 16.36 23.19
N ALA A 229 7.50 16.31 22.07
CA ALA A 229 7.76 17.15 20.91
C ALA A 229 6.52 17.29 20.01
N LEU A 230 6.42 18.43 19.35
CA LEU A 230 5.58 18.69 18.19
C LEU A 230 6.49 19.08 17.01
N ILE A 231 6.34 18.41 15.88
CA ILE A 231 7.20 18.60 14.69
C ILE A 231 6.37 18.65 13.40
N ASN A 232 6.95 19.25 12.35
CA ASN A 232 6.45 19.17 10.98
C ASN A 232 6.87 17.84 10.32
N ASP A 233 6.06 17.31 9.38
CA ASP A 233 6.36 16.08 8.61
C ASP A 233 7.77 16.07 8.00
N THR A 234 8.21 17.23 7.52
CA THR A 234 9.46 17.39 6.80
C THR A 234 10.66 17.41 7.74
N THR A 235 10.52 18.04 8.92
CA THR A 235 11.50 17.93 10.01
C THR A 235 11.64 16.48 10.46
N GLY A 236 10.51 15.78 10.63
CA GLY A 236 10.50 14.37 10.95
C GLY A 236 11.26 13.53 9.92
N THR A 237 10.96 13.74 8.64
CA THR A 237 11.65 13.09 7.52
C THR A 237 13.17 13.30 7.57
N LEU A 238 13.66 14.50 7.93
CA LEU A 238 15.09 14.78 8.05
C LEU A 238 15.77 13.90 9.10
N ILE A 239 15.25 13.88 10.32
CA ILE A 239 15.87 13.18 11.45
C ILE A 239 15.80 11.66 11.25
N ALA A 240 14.64 11.16 10.82
CA ALA A 240 14.42 9.78 10.43
C ALA A 240 15.40 9.27 9.36
N SER A 241 15.52 10.03 8.26
CA SER A 241 16.41 9.69 7.16
C SER A 241 17.89 9.74 7.56
N HIS A 242 18.25 10.55 8.56
CA HIS A 242 19.60 10.64 9.08
C HIS A 242 19.97 9.44 9.97
N TYR A 243 19.06 9.00 10.83
CA TYR A 243 19.29 7.83 11.70
C TYR A 243 19.58 6.56 10.90
N VAL A 244 18.80 6.31 9.83
CA VAL A 244 19.06 5.19 8.91
C VAL A 244 20.29 5.44 8.02
N ASN A 245 20.58 6.70 7.69
CA ASN A 245 21.76 7.04 6.87
C ASN A 245 22.37 8.41 7.24
N PRO A 246 23.50 8.45 7.99
CA PRO A 246 24.12 9.70 8.44
C PRO A 246 24.62 10.66 7.35
N ARG A 247 24.54 10.27 6.07
CA ARG A 247 24.78 11.18 4.94
C ARG A 247 23.56 12.01 4.56
N THR A 248 22.36 11.74 5.10
CA THR A 248 21.18 12.55 4.83
C THR A 248 21.28 13.91 5.52
N LYS A 249 21.25 14.99 4.74
CA LYS A 249 21.39 16.36 5.28
C LYS A 249 20.22 17.29 4.97
N ILE A 250 19.35 16.87 4.06
CA ILE A 250 18.15 17.57 3.61
C ILE A 250 17.00 16.56 3.61
N ALA A 251 15.80 16.99 3.95
CA ALA A 251 14.57 16.27 3.64
C ALA A 251 13.62 17.12 2.80
N VAL A 252 12.81 16.45 1.98
CA VAL A 252 11.80 17.06 1.12
C VAL A 252 10.51 16.25 1.13
N ILE A 253 9.39 16.97 1.11
CA ILE A 253 8.07 16.39 0.86
C ILE A 253 7.60 16.85 -0.51
N PHE A 254 7.21 15.91 -1.37
CA PHE A 254 6.53 16.18 -2.64
C PHE A 254 5.26 15.31 -2.74
N GLY A 255 4.12 15.89 -2.35
CA GLY A 255 2.81 15.22 -2.33
C GLY A 255 1.70 16.20 -2.71
N THR A 256 0.63 16.26 -1.91
CA THR A 256 -0.44 17.26 -2.05
C THR A 256 0.07 18.71 -1.90
N GLY A 257 1.16 18.89 -1.16
CA GLY A 257 1.94 20.12 -1.07
C GLY A 257 3.43 19.84 -1.29
N CYS A 258 4.29 20.85 -1.10
CA CYS A 258 5.73 20.65 -1.08
C CYS A 258 6.45 21.44 0.01
N ASN A 259 7.41 20.81 0.67
CA ASN A 259 8.20 21.44 1.75
C ASN A 259 9.63 20.86 1.83
N ALA A 260 10.52 21.54 2.54
CA ALA A 260 11.88 21.06 2.86
C ALA A 260 12.31 21.37 4.29
N ALA A 261 13.20 20.54 4.81
CA ALA A 261 13.89 20.77 6.07
C ALA A 261 15.37 20.38 5.96
N TYR A 262 16.22 21.08 6.69
CA TYR A 262 17.65 20.78 6.80
C TYR A 262 18.18 21.26 8.17
N MET A 263 19.44 20.95 8.47
CA MET A 263 20.11 21.38 9.70
C MET A 263 20.97 22.62 9.42
N GLU A 264 20.72 23.71 10.15
CA GLU A 264 21.41 24.99 10.04
C GLU A 264 22.32 25.24 11.24
N ASN A 265 23.35 26.07 11.10
CA ASN A 265 24.17 26.49 12.26
C ASN A 265 23.51 27.67 12.97
N VAL A 266 23.42 27.65 14.30
CA VAL A 266 22.70 28.67 15.08
C VAL A 266 23.23 30.10 14.85
N ARG A 267 24.55 30.26 14.66
CA ARG A 267 25.19 31.55 14.31
C ARG A 267 24.58 32.26 13.09
N ASP A 268 24.03 31.49 12.15
CA ASP A 268 23.49 31.95 10.87
C ASP A 268 21.98 32.24 10.96
N ILE A 269 21.34 31.99 12.12
CA ILE A 269 19.92 32.22 12.41
C ILE A 269 19.76 33.52 13.22
N GLU A 270 20.03 34.68 12.59
CA GLU A 270 20.00 36.00 13.25
C GLU A 270 18.72 36.24 14.09
N LYS A 271 17.55 35.84 13.57
CA LYS A 271 16.25 36.11 14.21
C LYS A 271 16.02 35.42 15.56
N ILE A 272 16.88 34.49 15.98
CA ILE A 272 16.82 33.83 17.30
C ILE A 272 18.01 34.15 18.21
N LYS A 273 18.93 35.05 17.81
CA LYS A 273 20.12 35.39 18.63
C LYS A 273 19.79 35.95 20.02
N ASN A 274 18.61 36.55 20.17
CA ASN A 274 18.07 37.01 21.45
C ASN A 274 17.79 35.88 22.46
N LEU A 275 17.71 34.62 22.01
CA LEU A 275 17.51 33.45 22.87
C LEU A 275 18.80 32.98 23.57
N GLY A 276 19.98 33.45 23.14
CA GLY A 276 21.27 33.11 23.77
C GLY A 276 21.67 31.63 23.61
N ILE A 277 21.23 30.98 22.54
CA ILE A 277 21.64 29.63 22.13
C ILE A 277 23.09 29.69 21.62
N ASP A 278 23.86 28.62 21.84
CA ASP A 278 25.27 28.52 21.42
C ASP A 278 25.43 28.64 19.89
N ASP A 279 26.31 29.55 19.44
CA ASP A 279 26.64 29.80 18.02
C ASP A 279 27.34 28.59 17.34
N ASP A 280 27.91 27.67 18.12
CA ASP A 280 28.48 26.40 17.63
C ASP A 280 27.42 25.27 17.53
N ALA A 281 26.21 25.47 18.06
CA ALA A 281 25.14 24.48 17.95
C ALA A 281 24.49 24.47 16.55
N GLN A 282 23.81 23.35 16.25
CA GLN A 282 23.03 23.19 15.04
C GLN A 282 21.55 23.01 15.36
N MET A 283 20.66 23.56 14.52
CA MET A 283 19.21 23.48 14.68
C MET A 283 18.50 23.12 13.37
N GLY A 284 17.48 22.26 13.45
CA GLY A 284 16.58 21.99 12.34
C GLY A 284 15.80 23.23 11.91
N ILE A 285 15.71 23.44 10.61
CA ILE A 285 14.87 24.47 9.98
C ILE A 285 13.81 23.79 9.13
N ASN A 286 12.53 24.10 9.40
CA ASN A 286 11.43 23.86 8.47
C ASN A 286 11.32 25.06 7.54
N CYS A 287 11.57 24.88 6.24
CA CYS A 287 11.64 26.01 5.32
C CYS A 287 10.26 26.66 5.07
N GLU A 288 9.18 25.86 5.02
CA GLU A 288 7.88 26.22 4.42
C GLU A 288 8.06 26.82 3.01
N TRP A 289 8.91 26.17 2.20
CA TRP A 289 9.43 26.74 0.96
C TRP A 289 8.39 26.85 -0.18
N GLY A 290 7.18 26.31 0.01
CA GLY A 290 6.09 26.38 -0.96
C GLY A 290 5.66 27.81 -1.25
N ALA A 291 5.93 28.72 -0.32
CA ALA A 291 5.71 30.16 -0.44
C ALA A 291 6.75 30.90 -1.31
N PHE A 292 7.85 30.28 -1.75
CA PHE A 292 8.87 30.97 -2.57
C PHE A 292 8.25 31.68 -3.79
N ASP A 293 8.68 32.93 -4.02
CA ASP A 293 8.20 33.82 -5.09
C ASP A 293 6.68 34.11 -5.05
N SER A 294 6.05 34.01 -3.88
CA SER A 294 4.69 34.52 -3.63
C SER A 294 4.67 36.06 -3.66
N PHE A 295 3.49 36.61 -3.98
CA PHE A 295 3.19 38.05 -4.14
C PHE A 295 3.94 38.79 -5.26
N GLU A 296 5.27 38.73 -5.33
CA GLU A 296 6.08 39.51 -6.28
C GLU A 296 6.21 38.83 -7.65
N HIS A 297 6.29 37.49 -7.67
CA HIS A 297 6.26 36.65 -8.89
C HIS A 297 7.35 36.99 -9.93
N GLU A 298 8.56 37.27 -9.49
CA GLU A 298 9.69 37.71 -10.33
C GLU A 298 10.48 36.52 -10.93
N HIS A 299 10.57 35.42 -10.17
CA HIS A 299 11.57 34.38 -10.41
C HIS A 299 10.98 33.10 -11.04
N LEU A 300 9.76 32.72 -10.70
CA LEU A 300 9.15 31.50 -11.20
C LEU A 300 8.65 31.66 -12.65
N PRO A 301 8.78 30.62 -13.48
CA PRO A 301 8.36 30.63 -14.89
C PRO A 301 6.84 30.38 -14.98
N ARG A 302 6.04 31.29 -14.42
CA ARG A 302 4.58 31.18 -14.39
C ARG A 302 4.01 31.33 -15.80
N THR A 303 3.25 30.32 -16.24
CA THR A 303 2.40 30.41 -17.43
C THR A 303 1.04 31.00 -17.08
N LYS A 304 0.22 31.35 -18.07
CA LYS A 304 -1.17 31.77 -17.84
C LYS A 304 -2.02 30.73 -17.09
N TYR A 305 -1.70 29.44 -17.21
CA TYR A 305 -2.37 28.38 -16.45
C TYR A 305 -2.02 28.44 -14.97
N ASP A 306 -0.75 28.68 -14.64
CA ASP A 306 -0.31 28.87 -13.25
C ASP A 306 -0.84 30.18 -12.64
N ILE A 307 -1.24 31.15 -13.46
CA ILE A 307 -1.95 32.36 -13.03
C ILE A 307 -3.41 32.04 -12.70
N ILE A 308 -4.13 31.36 -13.60
CA ILE A 308 -5.52 30.94 -13.36
C ILE A 308 -5.64 30.03 -12.13
N VAL A 309 -4.75 29.03 -11.97
CA VAL A 309 -4.71 28.14 -10.79
C VAL A 309 -4.55 28.93 -9.49
N ASP A 310 -3.74 29.99 -9.51
CA ASP A 310 -3.47 30.84 -8.36
C ASP A 310 -4.65 31.76 -8.04
N GLU A 311 -5.14 32.51 -9.03
CA GLU A 311 -6.29 33.42 -8.91
C GLU A 311 -7.58 32.73 -8.47
N THR A 312 -7.78 31.47 -8.88
CA THR A 312 -8.93 30.64 -8.48
C THR A 312 -8.68 29.77 -7.24
N SER A 313 -7.47 29.80 -6.67
CA SER A 313 -7.18 29.06 -5.44
C SER A 313 -7.85 29.67 -4.22
N ASN A 314 -7.87 28.91 -3.12
CA ASN A 314 -8.35 29.41 -1.83
C ASN A 314 -7.46 30.50 -1.21
N LYS A 315 -6.23 30.72 -1.71
CA LYS A 315 -5.29 31.75 -1.27
C LYS A 315 -4.52 32.32 -2.47
N PRO A 316 -5.12 33.23 -3.27
CA PRO A 316 -4.45 33.85 -4.41
C PRO A 316 -3.20 34.64 -3.98
N GLY A 317 -2.14 34.56 -4.79
CA GLY A 317 -0.83 35.20 -4.54
C GLY A 317 0.09 34.46 -3.58
N GLU A 318 -0.43 33.58 -2.71
CA GLU A 318 0.35 32.74 -1.78
C GLU A 318 0.76 31.39 -2.41
N GLN A 319 1.71 30.67 -1.79
CA GLN A 319 2.11 29.31 -2.17
C GLN A 319 2.53 29.16 -3.66
N ALA A 320 3.17 30.18 -4.23
CA ALA A 320 3.46 30.23 -5.67
C ALA A 320 4.32 29.04 -6.14
N PHE A 321 5.42 28.72 -5.44
CA PHE A 321 6.28 27.58 -5.78
C PHE A 321 5.55 26.24 -5.66
N GLU A 322 4.74 26.05 -4.62
CA GLU A 322 3.95 24.84 -4.42
C GLU A 322 2.92 24.63 -5.53
N LYS A 323 2.26 25.69 -6.00
CA LYS A 323 1.28 25.65 -7.11
C LYS A 323 1.86 25.18 -8.44
N LEU A 324 3.17 25.36 -8.66
CA LEU A 324 3.85 24.90 -9.88
C LEU A 324 4.33 23.43 -9.81
N ILE A 325 4.34 22.82 -8.63
CA ILE A 325 4.97 21.50 -8.36
C ILE A 325 3.98 20.46 -7.86
N SER A 326 3.11 20.79 -6.89
CA SER A 326 2.48 19.77 -6.06
C SER A 326 1.43 18.95 -6.80
N GLY A 327 1.22 17.72 -6.35
CA GLY A 327 0.22 16.80 -6.89
C GLY A 327 -1.23 17.26 -6.76
N ARG A 328 -1.50 18.40 -6.11
CA ARG A 328 -2.83 19.04 -6.13
C ARG A 328 -3.09 19.81 -7.43
N TYR A 329 -2.05 20.33 -8.09
CA TYR A 329 -2.20 21.35 -9.13
C TYR A 329 -1.81 20.89 -10.54
N LEU A 330 -0.97 19.87 -10.69
CA LEU A 330 -0.51 19.41 -12.01
C LEU A 330 -1.66 18.96 -12.94
N GLY A 331 -2.65 18.25 -12.38
CA GLY A 331 -3.86 17.87 -13.09
C GLY A 331 -4.70 19.05 -13.57
N GLU A 332 -4.88 20.08 -12.73
CA GLU A 332 -5.62 21.29 -13.09
C GLU A 332 -4.93 22.09 -14.20
N ILE A 333 -3.59 22.13 -14.22
CA ILE A 333 -2.81 22.76 -15.31
C ILE A 333 -3.08 22.05 -16.64
N LEU A 334 -3.11 20.71 -16.66
CA LEU A 334 -3.47 19.95 -17.86
C LEU A 334 -4.92 20.23 -18.28
N ARG A 335 -5.86 20.27 -17.33
CA ARG A 335 -7.28 20.58 -17.59
C ARG A 335 -7.45 21.96 -18.23
N LEU A 336 -6.77 22.98 -17.73
CA LEU A 336 -6.85 24.33 -18.27
C LEU A 336 -6.27 24.43 -19.70
N VAL A 337 -5.24 23.64 -20.04
CA VAL A 337 -4.78 23.50 -21.42
C VAL A 337 -5.84 22.83 -22.29
N ILE A 338 -6.50 21.78 -21.79
CA ILE A 338 -7.58 21.10 -22.51
C ILE A 338 -8.75 22.05 -22.77
N CYS A 339 -9.20 22.81 -21.76
CA CYS A 339 -10.29 23.80 -21.91
C CYS A 339 -9.95 24.89 -22.94
N GLU A 340 -8.74 25.43 -22.94
CA GLU A 340 -8.32 26.39 -23.97
C GLU A 340 -8.41 25.81 -25.39
N LEU A 341 -8.00 24.55 -25.57
CA LEU A 341 -8.05 23.91 -26.89
C LEU A 341 -9.48 23.49 -27.29
N ILE A 342 -10.39 23.33 -26.33
CA ILE A 342 -11.83 23.19 -26.60
C ILE A 342 -12.41 24.56 -27.05
N ASP A 343 -12.11 25.64 -26.32
CA ASP A 343 -12.55 27.01 -26.65
C ASP A 343 -11.98 27.53 -27.99
N GLU A 344 -10.72 27.18 -28.31
CA GLU A 344 -10.08 27.44 -29.61
C GLU A 344 -10.69 26.60 -30.76
N GLY A 345 -11.56 25.62 -30.45
CA GLY A 345 -12.16 24.71 -31.44
C GLY A 345 -11.16 23.72 -32.03
N VAL A 346 -10.20 23.26 -31.23
CA VAL A 346 -9.13 22.34 -31.63
C VAL A 346 -9.41 20.92 -31.15
N LEU A 347 -9.86 20.74 -29.90
CA LEU A 347 -10.20 19.44 -29.32
C LEU A 347 -11.70 19.19 -29.34
N PHE A 348 -12.09 17.92 -29.48
CA PHE A 348 -13.44 17.41 -29.20
C PHE A 348 -14.59 18.14 -29.92
N LEU A 349 -14.35 18.71 -31.11
CA LEU A 349 -15.36 19.42 -31.87
C LEU A 349 -16.60 18.56 -32.11
N GLY A 350 -17.77 19.09 -31.74
CA GLY A 350 -19.05 18.40 -31.87
C GLY A 350 -19.39 17.44 -30.73
N GLN A 351 -18.49 17.25 -29.76
CA GLN A 351 -18.73 16.47 -28.53
C GLN A 351 -19.16 17.37 -27.36
N ASN A 352 -19.62 16.77 -26.25
CA ASN A 352 -20.10 17.49 -25.07
C ASN A 352 -19.03 17.55 -23.96
N THR A 353 -18.40 18.71 -23.80
CA THR A 353 -17.20 18.90 -22.97
C THR A 353 -17.44 19.34 -21.52
N TYR A 354 -18.69 19.57 -21.11
CA TYR A 354 -19.05 20.21 -19.83
C TYR A 354 -18.40 19.57 -18.58
N LYS A 355 -18.12 18.26 -18.60
CA LYS A 355 -17.43 17.57 -17.50
C LYS A 355 -15.98 18.05 -17.33
N LEU A 356 -15.25 18.32 -18.42
CA LEU A 356 -13.87 18.84 -18.40
C LEU A 356 -13.79 20.31 -17.98
N GLU A 357 -14.88 21.07 -18.16
CA GLU A 357 -14.95 22.50 -17.83
C GLU A 357 -15.00 22.76 -16.31
N THR A 358 -15.37 21.75 -15.52
CA THR A 358 -15.42 21.84 -14.04
C THR A 358 -14.02 21.88 -13.43
N PRO A 359 -13.67 22.84 -12.56
CA PRO A 359 -12.35 22.90 -11.92
C PRO A 359 -11.99 21.67 -11.08
N TYR A 360 -10.70 21.30 -11.08
CA TYR A 360 -10.09 20.22 -10.29
C TYR A 360 -10.61 18.79 -10.53
N VAL A 361 -11.48 18.55 -11.53
CA VAL A 361 -11.91 17.19 -11.92
C VAL A 361 -10.81 16.35 -12.56
N PHE A 362 -9.74 16.99 -13.05
CA PHE A 362 -8.62 16.30 -13.67
C PHE A 362 -7.52 16.12 -12.62
N GLU A 363 -7.40 14.91 -12.07
CA GLU A 363 -6.44 14.62 -11.03
C GLU A 363 -5.02 14.38 -11.58
N THR A 364 -4.00 14.67 -10.77
CA THR A 364 -2.61 14.33 -11.10
C THR A 364 -2.39 12.82 -11.28
N ALA A 365 -3.25 11.97 -10.70
CA ALA A 365 -3.25 10.53 -10.94
C ALA A 365 -3.49 10.17 -12.42
N PHE A 366 -4.32 10.95 -13.13
CA PHE A 366 -4.52 10.75 -14.58
C PHE A 366 -3.25 11.03 -15.37
N LEU A 367 -2.45 12.04 -14.98
CA LEU A 367 -1.15 12.30 -15.63
C LEU A 367 -0.20 11.12 -15.42
N SER A 368 -0.12 10.57 -14.20
CA SER A 368 0.68 9.36 -13.93
C SER A 368 0.26 8.17 -14.80
N LEU A 369 -1.04 7.94 -14.97
CA LEU A 369 -1.57 6.87 -15.83
C LEU A 369 -1.26 7.13 -17.32
N MET A 370 -1.46 8.35 -17.82
CA MET A 370 -1.12 8.73 -19.21
C MET A 370 0.35 8.50 -19.54
N GLU A 371 1.26 8.84 -18.62
CA GLU A 371 2.69 8.61 -18.82
C GLU A 371 3.07 7.13 -18.77
N SER A 372 2.42 6.36 -17.89
CA SER A 372 2.69 4.93 -17.68
C SER A 372 2.12 4.02 -18.76
N ASP A 373 1.20 4.50 -19.59
CA ASP A 373 0.49 3.70 -20.58
C ASP A 373 1.47 2.93 -21.51
N PRO A 374 1.51 1.59 -21.45
CA PRO A 374 2.45 0.81 -22.25
C PRO A 374 1.93 0.51 -23.66
N THR A 375 0.68 0.87 -23.98
CA THR A 375 0.01 0.49 -25.22
C THR A 375 0.28 1.46 -26.36
N ASP A 376 0.36 0.95 -27.59
CA ASP A 376 0.57 1.78 -28.79
C ASP A 376 -0.67 2.66 -29.09
N GLU A 377 -1.87 2.15 -28.80
CA GLU A 377 -3.15 2.84 -28.96
C GLU A 377 -3.42 3.86 -27.84
N LEU A 378 -2.68 3.81 -26.73
CA LEU A 378 -2.87 4.62 -25.52
C LEU A 378 -4.24 4.38 -24.84
N LEU A 379 -4.53 3.10 -24.55
CA LEU A 379 -5.81 2.63 -24.00
C LEU A 379 -6.16 3.19 -22.62
N MET A 380 -5.18 3.45 -21.74
CA MET A 380 -5.47 4.11 -20.45
C MET A 380 -5.93 5.55 -20.69
N ILE A 381 -5.38 6.23 -21.70
CA ILE A 381 -5.79 7.57 -22.07
C ILE A 381 -7.18 7.56 -22.72
N ILE A 382 -7.52 6.55 -23.54
CA ILE A 382 -8.90 6.34 -24.00
C ILE A 382 -9.82 6.23 -22.77
N GLY A 383 -9.52 5.30 -21.86
CA GLY A 383 -10.31 5.06 -20.65
C GLY A 383 -10.51 6.32 -19.81
N ILE A 384 -9.47 7.13 -19.58
CA ILE A 384 -9.60 8.39 -18.81
C ILE A 384 -10.64 9.33 -19.45
N PHE A 385 -10.57 9.54 -20.76
CA PHE A 385 -11.45 10.49 -21.46
C PHE A 385 -12.86 9.95 -21.69
N THR A 386 -13.02 8.69 -22.09
CA THR A 386 -14.35 8.10 -22.31
C THR A 386 -15.08 7.87 -20.99
N HIS A 387 -14.39 7.33 -19.98
CA HIS A 387 -15.03 6.94 -18.73
C HIS A 387 -15.41 8.13 -17.85
N PHE A 388 -14.43 8.96 -17.46
CA PHE A 388 -14.69 10.06 -16.53
C PHE A 388 -15.35 11.25 -17.21
N PHE A 389 -15.00 11.52 -18.47
CA PHE A 389 -15.38 12.75 -19.17
C PHE A 389 -16.41 12.55 -20.29
N ALA A 390 -16.73 11.31 -20.67
CA ALA A 390 -17.65 11.00 -21.77
C ALA A 390 -17.29 11.70 -23.09
N VAL A 391 -15.98 11.80 -23.38
CA VAL A 391 -15.46 12.30 -24.67
C VAL A 391 -14.56 11.25 -25.32
N GLU A 392 -14.69 11.13 -26.63
CA GLU A 392 -13.86 10.29 -27.48
C GLU A 392 -12.59 11.04 -27.91
N THR A 393 -11.49 10.29 -28.03
CA THR A 393 -10.19 10.82 -28.43
C THR A 393 -9.69 10.14 -29.69
N THR A 394 -8.97 10.87 -30.53
CA THR A 394 -8.11 10.31 -31.57
C THR A 394 -6.74 9.94 -31.02
N LEU A 395 -6.01 9.07 -31.72
CA LEU A 395 -4.64 8.72 -31.36
C LEU A 395 -3.71 9.95 -31.32
N ALA A 396 -3.94 10.95 -32.18
CA ALA A 396 -3.15 12.19 -32.19
C ALA A 396 -3.36 13.02 -30.92
N GLU A 397 -4.60 13.14 -30.45
CA GLU A 397 -4.94 13.82 -29.20
C GLU A 397 -4.36 13.06 -27.98
N ARG A 398 -4.43 11.72 -27.97
CA ARG A 398 -3.82 10.92 -26.89
C ARG A 398 -2.30 11.03 -26.83
N GLN A 399 -1.63 11.00 -27.98
CA GLN A 399 -0.18 11.23 -28.06
C GLN A 399 0.19 12.64 -27.55
N PHE A 400 -0.64 13.64 -27.87
CA PHE A 400 -0.51 14.99 -27.33
C PHE A 400 -0.70 15.04 -25.81
N PHE A 401 -1.75 14.42 -25.25
CA PHE A 401 -1.98 14.40 -23.79
C PHE A 401 -0.86 13.70 -23.03
N ARG A 402 -0.34 12.57 -23.53
CA ARG A 402 0.83 11.88 -22.95
C ARG A 402 2.05 12.80 -22.92
N ALA A 403 2.37 13.43 -24.04
CA ALA A 403 3.52 14.34 -24.13
C ALA A 403 3.36 15.57 -23.22
N LEU A 404 2.13 16.09 -23.08
CA LEU A 404 1.83 17.22 -22.22
C LEU A 404 1.90 16.87 -20.73
N ALA A 405 1.44 15.67 -20.33
CA ALA A 405 1.65 15.14 -18.98
C ALA A 405 3.15 15.08 -18.64
N MET A 406 3.96 14.48 -19.54
CA MET A 406 5.43 14.42 -19.41
C MET A 406 6.08 15.79 -19.27
N LEU A 407 5.62 16.81 -20.01
CA LEU A 407 6.12 18.18 -19.91
C LEU A 407 5.80 18.82 -18.56
N ILE A 408 4.55 18.68 -18.08
CA ILE A 408 4.10 19.21 -16.78
C ILE A 408 4.85 18.53 -15.63
N GLY A 409 4.93 17.19 -15.64
CA GLY A 409 5.67 16.42 -14.64
C GLY A 409 7.17 16.71 -14.64
N LYS A 410 7.79 16.85 -15.82
CA LYS A 410 9.22 17.23 -15.94
C LYS A 410 9.47 18.67 -15.46
N ARG A 411 8.56 19.61 -15.71
CA ARG A 411 8.66 20.98 -15.18
C ARG A 411 8.63 20.98 -13.64
N ALA A 412 7.66 20.27 -13.05
CA ALA A 412 7.53 20.14 -11.61
C ALA A 412 8.80 19.54 -10.97
N ALA A 413 9.30 18.42 -11.50
CA ALA A 413 10.53 17.78 -11.02
C ALA A 413 11.78 18.69 -11.11
N ARG A 414 11.88 19.51 -12.17
CA ARG A 414 12.99 20.47 -12.32
C ARG A 414 12.87 21.65 -11.35
N LEU A 415 11.66 22.13 -11.07
CA LEU A 415 11.46 23.15 -10.03
C LEU A 415 11.77 22.59 -8.63
N SER A 416 11.34 21.36 -8.32
CA SER A 416 11.76 20.62 -7.11
C SER A 416 13.28 20.54 -6.97
N ALA A 417 14.00 20.25 -8.07
CA ALA A 417 15.46 20.24 -8.09
C ALA A 417 16.09 21.62 -7.80
N CYS A 418 15.43 22.72 -8.18
CA CYS A 418 15.92 24.07 -7.87
C CYS A 418 15.91 24.36 -6.36
N GLY A 419 14.85 23.98 -5.65
CA GLY A 419 14.77 24.14 -4.19
C GLY A 419 15.87 23.32 -3.48
N ILE A 420 16.03 22.05 -3.86
CA ILE A 420 17.10 21.18 -3.32
C ILE A 420 18.48 21.80 -3.61
N ALA A 421 18.72 22.23 -4.84
CA ALA A 421 19.99 22.82 -5.24
C ALA A 421 20.31 24.13 -4.51
N ALA A 422 19.31 24.93 -4.13
CA ALA A 422 19.50 26.12 -3.31
C ALA A 422 20.03 25.78 -1.92
N ILE A 423 19.44 24.79 -1.24
CA ILE A 423 19.93 24.32 0.08
C ILE A 423 21.33 23.70 -0.04
N VAL A 424 21.57 22.85 -1.05
CA VAL A 424 22.90 22.26 -1.32
C VAL A 424 23.96 23.33 -1.56
N SER A 425 23.62 24.39 -2.28
CA SER A 425 24.53 25.51 -2.58
C SER A 425 24.78 26.37 -1.34
N LYS A 426 23.73 26.70 -0.58
CA LYS A 426 23.81 27.45 0.69
C LYS A 426 24.74 26.77 1.69
N MET A 427 24.58 25.45 1.86
CA MET A 427 25.28 24.68 2.87
C MET A 427 26.64 24.11 2.41
N GLY A 428 27.05 24.36 1.16
CA GLY A 428 28.32 23.85 0.62
C GLY A 428 28.36 22.33 0.37
N TYR A 429 27.24 21.62 0.49
CA TYR A 429 27.17 20.16 0.39
C TYR A 429 27.55 19.57 -0.99
N ILE A 430 27.78 20.40 -2.01
CA ILE A 430 28.19 19.95 -3.36
C ILE A 430 29.57 19.27 -3.40
N ASP A 431 30.49 19.68 -2.53
CA ASP A 431 31.86 19.14 -2.50
C ASP A 431 32.01 17.99 -1.48
N GLU A 432 31.18 17.96 -0.42
CA GLU A 432 31.13 16.86 0.56
C GLU A 432 30.27 15.67 0.10
N GLY A 433 29.15 15.98 -0.58
CA GLY A 433 28.08 15.04 -0.88
C GLY A 433 27.08 14.85 0.26
N CYS A 434 25.80 14.96 -0.07
CA CYS A 434 24.70 14.67 0.84
C CYS A 434 23.72 13.64 0.26
N LEU A 435 22.87 13.10 1.12
CA LEU A 435 21.63 12.46 0.71
C LEU A 435 20.44 13.37 1.03
N VAL A 436 19.38 13.22 0.26
CA VAL A 436 18.12 13.93 0.44
C VAL A 436 17.05 12.88 0.77
N GLY A 437 16.52 12.92 1.99
CA GLY A 437 15.39 12.08 2.40
C GLY A 437 14.11 12.58 1.73
N ALA A 438 13.40 11.72 1.00
CA ALA A 438 12.25 12.14 0.22
C ALA A 438 11.03 11.26 0.49
N ASP A 439 9.88 11.91 0.71
CA ASP A 439 8.56 11.28 0.81
C ASP A 439 7.49 12.12 0.08
N GLY A 440 6.29 11.55 -0.03
CA GLY A 440 5.10 12.17 -0.61
C GLY A 440 4.61 11.46 -1.87
N SER A 441 3.32 11.58 -2.13
CA SER A 441 2.64 10.85 -3.21
C SER A 441 3.14 11.17 -4.62
N LEU A 442 3.60 12.40 -4.87
CA LEU A 442 4.13 12.78 -6.19
C LEU A 442 5.49 12.12 -6.40
N TYR A 443 6.40 12.20 -5.43
CA TYR A 443 7.72 11.57 -5.53
C TYR A 443 7.64 10.03 -5.61
N ASN A 444 6.79 9.41 -4.80
CA ASN A 444 6.70 7.94 -4.69
C ASN A 444 5.86 7.28 -5.81
N LYS A 445 4.96 7.99 -6.49
CA LYS A 445 4.00 7.39 -7.45
C LYS A 445 3.99 7.99 -8.84
N TYR A 446 4.66 9.11 -9.09
CA TYR A 446 4.66 9.74 -10.41
C TYR A 446 5.81 9.19 -11.27
N PRO A 447 5.54 8.67 -12.49
CA PRO A 447 6.54 7.97 -13.30
C PRO A 447 7.80 8.80 -13.56
N GLY A 448 8.97 8.23 -13.23
CA GLY A 448 10.28 8.85 -13.44
C GLY A 448 10.49 10.20 -12.73
N PHE A 449 9.64 10.58 -11.76
CA PHE A 449 9.76 11.89 -11.10
C PHE A 449 11.10 12.02 -10.35
N ALA A 450 11.51 10.98 -9.62
CA ALA A 450 12.80 10.94 -8.93
C ALA A 450 14.00 11.13 -9.90
N ASP A 451 13.97 10.43 -11.04
CA ASP A 451 15.01 10.55 -12.07
C ASP A 451 15.04 11.96 -12.67
N ARG A 452 13.88 12.56 -12.93
CA ARG A 452 13.76 13.94 -13.47
C ARG A 452 14.23 15.00 -12.45
N VAL A 453 14.05 14.77 -11.15
CA VAL A 453 14.64 15.60 -10.09
C VAL A 453 16.17 15.48 -10.15
N HIS A 454 16.70 14.26 -10.28
CA HIS A 454 18.14 14.03 -10.40
C HIS A 454 18.73 14.66 -11.68
N GLU A 455 18.09 14.51 -12.85
CA GLU A 455 18.43 15.23 -14.09
C GLU A 455 18.46 16.75 -13.87
N GLY A 456 17.48 17.29 -13.14
CA GLY A 456 17.42 18.72 -12.79
C GLY A 456 18.60 19.18 -11.94
N LEU A 457 19.04 18.38 -10.97
CA LEU A 457 20.23 18.65 -10.15
C LEU A 457 21.51 18.59 -11.00
N VAL A 458 21.61 17.61 -11.92
CA VAL A 458 22.73 17.51 -12.87
C VAL A 458 22.79 18.73 -13.79
N ASP A 459 21.65 19.19 -14.30
CA ASP A 459 21.58 20.36 -15.18
C ASP A 459 21.97 21.67 -14.48
N VAL A 460 21.69 21.81 -13.18
CA VAL A 460 22.10 22.97 -12.37
C VAL A 460 23.61 22.95 -12.14
N PHE A 461 24.15 21.84 -11.63
CA PHE A 461 25.54 21.72 -11.14
C PHE A 461 26.57 21.26 -12.18
N GLY A 462 26.13 20.75 -13.34
CA GLY A 462 26.99 20.20 -14.37
C GLY A 462 27.74 18.93 -13.92
N ARG A 463 28.94 18.69 -14.45
CA ARG A 463 29.71 17.45 -14.20
C ARG A 463 30.04 17.16 -12.73
N LYS A 464 29.95 18.16 -11.84
CA LYS A 464 30.05 17.93 -10.38
C LYS A 464 28.97 16.98 -9.85
N ALA A 465 27.88 16.80 -10.59
CA ALA A 465 26.77 15.92 -10.28
C ALA A 465 26.71 14.61 -11.11
N GLU A 466 27.75 14.27 -11.89
CA GLU A 466 27.75 13.02 -12.65
C GLU A 466 27.86 11.77 -11.75
N THR A 467 27.09 10.74 -12.10
CA THR A 467 26.67 9.59 -11.27
C THR A 467 27.78 8.69 -10.69
N SER A 468 29.04 8.94 -11.03
CA SER A 468 30.21 8.26 -10.49
C SER A 468 30.92 8.98 -9.34
N SER A 469 30.59 10.24 -9.03
CA SER A 469 31.16 10.91 -7.85
C SER A 469 30.41 10.53 -6.56
N PRO A 470 31.12 10.24 -5.44
CA PRO A 470 30.48 10.11 -4.13
C PRO A 470 29.94 11.44 -3.57
N THR A 471 30.26 12.58 -4.21
CA THR A 471 29.93 13.94 -3.75
C THR A 471 28.61 14.50 -4.30
N THR A 472 27.87 13.76 -5.12
CA THR A 472 26.60 14.24 -5.70
C THR A 472 25.43 14.04 -4.73
N PRO A 473 24.54 15.05 -4.54
CA PRO A 473 23.27 14.87 -3.84
C PRO A 473 22.45 13.71 -4.45
N ARG A 474 22.20 12.66 -3.66
CA ARG A 474 21.33 11.54 -4.08
C ARG A 474 20.06 11.51 -3.24
N MET A 475 18.93 11.40 -3.92
CA MET A 475 17.65 11.15 -3.27
C MET A 475 17.63 9.75 -2.67
N VAL A 476 17.12 9.61 -1.45
CA VAL A 476 16.81 8.31 -0.82
C VAL A 476 15.34 8.35 -0.44
N VAL A 477 14.58 7.37 -0.97
CA VAL A 477 13.19 7.17 -0.56
C VAL A 477 13.19 6.81 0.92
N VAL A 478 12.43 7.57 1.70
CA VAL A 478 12.20 7.25 3.11
C VAL A 478 10.70 7.16 3.31
N SER A 479 10.24 5.98 3.73
CA SER A 479 8.82 5.75 4.01
C SER A 479 8.30 6.79 5.00
N GLY A 480 7.16 7.44 4.74
CA GLY A 480 6.53 8.40 5.65
C GLY A 480 6.05 7.84 6.98
N ALA A 481 6.22 6.54 7.23
CA ALA A 481 6.13 5.98 8.56
C ALA A 481 7.43 6.23 9.36
N LEU A 482 8.58 6.29 8.67
CA LEU A 482 9.88 6.56 9.24
C LEU A 482 10.00 8.00 9.78
N SER A 483 9.42 9.00 9.11
CA SER A 483 9.51 10.42 9.49
C SER A 483 9.09 10.73 10.93
N LEU A 484 8.41 9.81 11.61
CA LEU A 484 7.91 9.94 12.96
C LEU A 484 8.95 9.71 14.09
N LEU A 485 10.18 9.30 13.76
CA LEU A 485 10.97 8.42 14.63
C LEU A 485 11.71 9.00 15.86
N LEU A 486 12.17 10.26 15.83
CA LEU A 486 13.36 10.66 16.64
C LEU A 486 13.31 12.03 17.31
N SER A 487 12.14 12.67 17.44
CA SER A 487 12.02 13.90 18.24
C SER A 487 12.10 13.65 19.76
N THR A 488 12.15 12.39 20.17
CA THR A 488 12.08 11.88 21.54
C THR A 488 13.47 11.53 22.10
N SER A 489 14.34 10.92 21.31
CA SER A 489 15.62 10.35 21.74
C SER A 489 16.74 11.39 21.92
N GLN A 490 16.68 12.51 21.19
CA GLN A 490 17.63 13.61 21.36
C GLN A 490 17.45 14.39 22.69
N LEU A 491 16.42 14.08 23.47
CA LEU A 491 16.12 14.78 24.74
C LEU A 491 16.72 14.08 25.97
N ASP A 492 17.07 12.79 25.91
CA ASP A 492 17.68 12.09 27.06
C ASP A 492 19.12 12.53 27.35
N ASP A 493 19.81 13.12 26.37
CA ASP A 493 21.14 13.73 26.52
C ASP A 493 21.11 15.26 26.71
N VAL A 494 19.92 15.88 26.83
CA VAL A 494 19.82 17.25 27.38
C VAL A 494 20.13 17.17 28.88
N PRO A 495 21.22 17.76 29.39
CA PRO A 495 21.66 17.47 30.74
C PRO A 495 20.64 17.89 31.81
N ARG A 496 20.64 17.17 32.94
CA ARG A 496 19.76 17.42 34.10
C ARG A 496 20.10 18.61 35.04
N PRO A 497 21.11 19.51 34.85
CA PRO A 497 21.47 20.51 35.86
C PRO A 497 20.72 21.85 35.70
N ILE A 498 19.41 21.85 35.98
CA ILE A 498 18.72 23.08 36.44
C ILE A 498 18.30 22.98 37.92
N ARG A 499 18.35 21.79 38.54
CA ARG A 499 17.82 21.59 39.91
C ARG A 499 18.85 21.32 41.02
N GLY A 500 20.17 21.45 40.75
CA GLY A 500 21.20 20.93 41.67
C GLY A 500 22.57 21.59 41.65
N MET A 501 22.67 22.92 41.80
CA MET A 501 23.92 23.51 42.32
C MET A 501 24.07 23.16 43.81
N LEU A 502 24.69 22.01 44.16
CA LEU A 502 25.21 21.70 45.50
C LEU A 502 26.00 20.37 45.52
N GLN A 503 27.20 20.37 46.12
CA GLN A 503 28.05 19.23 46.56
C GLN A 503 28.65 18.33 45.43
N ILE A 504 29.95 18.38 45.07
CA ILE A 504 31.19 17.98 45.81
C ILE A 504 31.16 16.45 46.13
N THR A 505 32.03 15.56 45.61
CA THR A 505 33.53 15.56 45.64
C THR A 505 34.21 14.53 44.67
N LYS A 506 35.36 14.91 44.07
CA LYS A 506 36.57 14.11 43.70
C LYS A 506 36.54 12.72 42.98
N ILE A 507 36.95 12.74 41.70
CA ILE A 507 38.25 12.27 41.14
C ILE A 507 38.95 11.00 41.71
N THR A 508 39.23 10.02 40.84
CA THR A 508 40.61 9.50 40.56
C THR A 508 40.75 8.77 39.20
N ARG A 509 41.96 8.81 38.62
CA ARG A 509 42.40 8.16 37.36
C ARG A 509 43.84 7.68 37.55
N SER A 510 44.21 6.45 37.15
CA SER A 510 45.59 5.89 36.97
C SER A 510 45.53 4.33 36.95
N PRO A 511 46.51 3.57 36.40
CA PRO A 511 47.55 3.89 35.41
C PRO A 511 47.51 2.99 34.16
N GLU A 512 48.41 3.25 33.21
CA GLU A 512 48.77 2.35 32.11
C GLU A 512 49.63 1.14 32.56
N SER A 513 49.89 0.23 31.61
CA SER A 513 50.86 -0.87 31.61
C SER A 513 50.49 -2.18 32.33
N GLN A 514 50.22 -3.22 31.52
CA GLN A 514 50.77 -4.56 31.72
C GLN A 514 50.79 -5.36 30.40
N THR A 515 51.98 -5.62 29.89
CA THR A 515 52.22 -6.58 28.80
C THR A 515 52.13 -8.02 29.32
N ILE A 516 51.45 -8.89 28.56
CA ILE A 516 51.14 -10.28 28.95
C ILE A 516 52.34 -11.21 28.71
N PRO A 517 52.78 -12.01 29.70
CA PRO A 517 53.74 -13.11 29.49
C PRO A 517 53.05 -14.44 29.12
N GLU A 518 53.75 -15.27 28.35
CA GLU A 518 53.25 -16.50 27.74
C GLU A 518 53.17 -17.71 28.72
N ASN A 519 52.06 -17.86 29.44
CA ASN A 519 51.58 -19.21 29.84
C ASN A 519 50.10 -19.27 30.25
N ARG A 520 49.20 -19.34 29.25
CA ARG A 520 47.73 -19.32 29.44
C ARG A 520 47.22 -20.41 30.40
N MET A 521 47.92 -21.54 30.52
CA MET A 521 47.51 -22.64 31.42
C MET A 521 47.82 -22.41 32.92
N PHE A 522 48.77 -21.53 33.27
CA PHE A 522 49.10 -21.28 34.69
C PHE A 522 48.02 -20.43 35.36
N VAL A 523 47.60 -19.35 34.69
CA VAL A 523 46.51 -18.47 35.15
C VAL A 523 45.21 -19.25 35.35
N TRP A 524 44.85 -20.10 34.37
CA TRP A 524 43.66 -20.98 34.48
C TRP A 524 43.72 -21.93 35.68
N ARG A 525 44.87 -22.56 35.95
CA ARG A 525 45.03 -23.46 37.11
C ARG A 525 44.92 -22.75 38.45
N GLN A 526 45.33 -21.49 38.53
CA GLN A 526 45.30 -20.73 39.77
C GLN A 526 43.90 -20.15 40.06
N ALA A 527 43.25 -19.57 39.05
CA ALA A 527 41.84 -19.14 39.16
C ALA A 527 40.90 -20.31 39.52
N ARG A 528 41.14 -21.51 38.96
CA ARG A 528 40.40 -22.73 39.33
C ARG A 528 40.64 -23.16 40.79
N LYS A 529 41.85 -23.01 41.33
CA LYS A 529 42.15 -23.33 42.73
C LYS A 529 41.45 -22.37 43.69
N GLU A 530 41.41 -21.09 43.36
CA GLU A 530 40.73 -20.06 44.16
C GLU A 530 39.21 -20.25 44.15
N ALA A 531 38.62 -20.55 42.99
CA ALA A 531 37.20 -20.91 42.87
C ALA A 531 36.81 -22.16 43.70
N ILE A 532 37.67 -23.19 43.71
CA ILE A 532 37.47 -24.39 44.55
C ILE A 532 37.59 -24.04 46.05
N ALA A 533 38.55 -23.19 46.44
CA ALA A 533 38.74 -22.76 47.82
C ALA A 533 37.55 -21.95 48.39
N CYS A 534 36.82 -21.24 47.53
CA CYS A 534 35.58 -20.54 47.87
C CYS A 534 34.31 -21.43 47.81
N GLY A 535 34.47 -22.77 47.69
CA GLY A 535 33.35 -23.72 47.69
C GLY A 535 32.68 -23.92 46.32
N GLY A 536 33.16 -23.29 45.25
CA GLY A 536 32.63 -23.41 43.88
C GLY A 536 33.11 -24.65 43.13
N GLY A 537 33.13 -25.81 43.77
CA GLY A 537 33.80 -27.03 43.28
C GLY A 537 33.24 -27.63 41.98
N ASP A 538 31.96 -27.40 41.66
CA ASP A 538 31.21 -28.14 40.64
C ASP A 538 30.83 -27.32 39.38
N TYR A 539 31.44 -26.16 39.16
CA TYR A 539 31.16 -25.33 37.97
C TYR A 539 32.15 -25.61 36.81
N PRO A 540 31.67 -25.97 35.60
CA PRO A 540 32.53 -26.04 34.43
C PRO A 540 32.86 -24.64 33.90
N ILE A 541 34.15 -24.30 33.87
CA ILE A 541 34.67 -23.06 33.26
C ILE A 541 35.13 -23.37 31.84
N VAL A 542 34.45 -22.82 30.83
CA VAL A 542 34.83 -22.93 29.42
C VAL A 542 35.68 -21.73 29.01
N LEU A 543 36.72 -21.97 28.22
CA LEU A 543 37.64 -20.94 27.72
C LEU A 543 37.60 -20.95 26.19
N VAL A 544 37.23 -19.82 25.59
CA VAL A 544 37.04 -19.68 24.13
C VAL A 544 38.13 -18.74 23.58
N GLU A 545 38.85 -19.18 22.55
CA GLU A 545 39.81 -18.36 21.80
C GLU A 545 39.30 -18.10 20.39
N TYR A 546 39.30 -16.83 19.98
CA TYR A 546 39.08 -16.41 18.60
C TYR A 546 40.41 -16.14 17.90
N ARG A 547 40.55 -16.58 16.65
CA ARG A 547 41.67 -16.23 15.77
C ARG A 547 41.15 -15.59 14.49
N LEU A 548 41.40 -14.29 14.32
CA LEU A 548 41.22 -13.59 13.04
C LEU A 548 42.41 -13.91 12.10
N ARG A 549 42.36 -13.45 10.84
CA ARG A 549 43.37 -13.81 9.82
C ARG A 549 44.79 -13.36 10.21
N GLU A 550 45.76 -13.94 9.49
CA GLU A 550 47.08 -14.41 9.92
C GLU A 550 48.09 -13.44 10.59
N ASP A 551 47.75 -12.19 10.89
CA ASP A 551 48.72 -11.17 11.36
C ASP A 551 48.34 -10.36 12.62
N MET A 552 47.16 -10.55 13.23
CA MET A 552 46.84 -9.93 14.54
C MET A 552 46.39 -10.92 15.63
N GLY A 553 46.94 -10.77 16.83
CA GLY A 553 46.99 -11.79 17.88
C GLY A 553 45.70 -12.09 18.66
N THR A 554 45.75 -13.14 19.48
CA THR A 554 44.60 -13.65 20.28
C THR A 554 44.31 -12.82 21.52
N MET A 555 43.02 -12.55 21.79
CA MET A 555 42.51 -12.10 23.10
C MET A 555 41.58 -13.16 23.72
N THR A 556 41.39 -13.08 25.04
CA THR A 556 40.60 -14.04 25.84
C THR A 556 39.84 -13.28 26.93
N THR A 557 38.59 -13.68 27.23
CA THR A 557 37.78 -13.14 28.34
C THR A 557 36.91 -14.24 28.97
N THR A 558 36.28 -13.95 30.11
CA THR A 558 35.52 -14.92 30.92
C THR A 558 34.19 -14.32 31.36
N VAL A 559 33.07 -15.06 31.27
CA VAL A 559 31.73 -14.59 31.66
C VAL A 559 30.99 -15.68 32.47
N PRO A 560 30.35 -15.35 33.62
CA PRO A 560 29.53 -16.28 34.39
C PRO A 560 28.07 -16.33 33.90
N ILE A 561 27.41 -17.50 34.01
CA ILE A 561 26.00 -17.68 33.63
C ILE A 561 25.15 -18.08 34.88
N PRO A 562 23.95 -17.50 35.09
CA PRO A 562 23.09 -17.81 36.25
C PRO A 562 22.48 -19.22 36.27
N LEU A 563 22.06 -19.63 37.48
CA LEU A 563 21.60 -20.98 37.84
C LEU A 563 20.46 -21.62 37.00
N PRO A 564 19.44 -20.89 36.46
CA PRO A 564 18.29 -21.54 35.81
C PRO A 564 18.64 -22.40 34.58
N MET A 565 19.70 -22.05 33.85
CA MET A 565 20.14 -22.79 32.66
C MET A 565 20.79 -24.15 32.97
N LEU A 566 21.22 -24.39 34.21
CA LEU A 566 21.91 -25.63 34.61
C LEU A 566 20.97 -26.81 34.89
N GLN A 567 19.67 -26.56 34.96
CA GLN A 567 18.68 -27.60 35.33
C GLN A 567 18.19 -28.39 34.10
N ILE A 568 18.17 -27.78 32.92
CA ILE A 568 17.71 -28.41 31.65
C ILE A 568 18.78 -29.35 31.06
N VAL A 569 20.07 -29.03 31.23
CA VAL A 569 21.19 -29.81 30.65
C VAL A 569 21.51 -31.11 31.43
N ARG A 570 20.88 -31.34 32.59
CA ARG A 570 21.16 -32.51 33.43
C ARG A 570 20.55 -33.82 32.93
N GLU A 571 19.61 -33.81 31.99
CA GLU A 571 18.68 -34.94 31.83
C GLU A 571 18.95 -35.96 30.70
N ARG A 572 20.00 -35.81 29.85
CA ARG A 572 20.63 -36.97 29.13
C ARG A 572 21.98 -36.68 28.43
N LYS A 573 22.67 -37.78 28.13
CA LYS A 573 24.00 -38.02 27.54
C LYS A 573 23.91 -39.37 26.75
N PRO A 574 24.93 -39.84 25.99
CA PRO A 574 25.93 -39.12 25.17
C PRO A 574 26.23 -39.75 23.77
N PHE A 575 26.70 -38.92 22.82
CA PHE A 575 27.72 -39.18 21.77
C PHE A 575 27.90 -40.56 21.07
N GLU A 576 27.93 -40.55 19.72
CA GLU A 576 29.15 -40.65 18.87
C GLU A 576 28.82 -40.14 17.43
N CYS A 577 29.42 -39.04 16.94
CA CYS A 577 30.51 -39.00 15.92
C CYS A 577 30.27 -39.87 14.64
N VAL A 578 30.42 -39.37 13.41
CA VAL A 578 31.65 -38.75 12.84
C VAL A 578 31.40 -37.83 11.61
N SER A 579 32.12 -36.69 11.59
CA SER A 579 32.60 -35.87 10.43
C SER A 579 31.71 -34.88 9.63
N ALA A 580 32.26 -33.65 9.59
CA ALA A 580 32.37 -32.74 8.44
C ALA A 580 31.13 -32.00 7.88
N ILE A 581 30.97 -30.72 8.29
CA ILE A 581 31.37 -29.53 7.50
C ILE A 581 31.30 -28.25 8.39
N ARG A 582 32.14 -27.25 8.10
CA ARG A 582 32.13 -25.90 8.73
C ARG A 582 30.98 -25.06 8.12
N GLY A 583 30.20 -24.24 8.82
CA GLY A 583 30.09 -23.92 10.25
C GLY A 583 29.06 -22.78 10.42
N LYS A 584 28.37 -22.69 11.57
CA LYS A 584 27.37 -21.64 11.88
C LYS A 584 27.53 -21.08 13.31
N PHE A 585 27.27 -19.78 13.41
CA PHE A 585 26.68 -18.98 14.52
C PHE A 585 26.60 -19.56 15.95
N GLU A 586 27.02 -18.73 16.91
CA GLU A 586 26.70 -18.85 18.35
C GLU A 586 25.87 -17.64 18.84
N LYS A 587 24.55 -17.81 18.91
CA LYS A 587 23.61 -17.10 19.81
C LYS A 587 22.75 -18.21 20.47
N PRO A 588 22.18 -18.03 21.68
CA PRO A 588 21.15 -18.93 22.18
C PRO A 588 19.94 -18.92 21.23
N MET A 589 19.43 -20.10 20.86
CA MET A 589 18.19 -20.18 20.08
C MET A 589 17.00 -19.79 20.96
N THR A 590 16.55 -18.54 20.79
CA THR A 590 15.18 -18.12 21.12
C THR A 590 14.36 -18.17 19.83
N GLU A 591 13.04 -18.29 19.96
CA GLU A 591 12.11 -18.33 18.82
C GLU A 591 12.29 -17.13 17.88
N SER A 592 12.48 -15.94 18.45
CA SER A 592 12.84 -14.71 17.73
C SER A 592 14.17 -14.81 16.96
N ASN A 593 15.26 -15.35 17.56
CA ASN A 593 16.54 -15.50 16.87
C ASN A 593 16.48 -16.52 15.70
N ILE A 594 15.56 -17.50 15.75
CA ILE A 594 15.34 -18.46 14.66
C ILE A 594 14.68 -17.76 13.46
N ILE A 595 13.70 -16.90 13.71
CA ILE A 595 13.03 -16.06 12.71
C ILE A 595 14.00 -14.99 12.16
N GLU A 596 14.81 -14.37 13.00
CA GLU A 596 15.85 -13.39 12.62
C GLU A 596 16.88 -14.01 11.66
N MET A 597 17.31 -15.26 11.92
CA MET A 597 18.25 -15.99 11.05
C MET A 597 17.60 -16.47 9.74
N LEU A 598 16.27 -16.62 9.68
CA LEU A 598 15.54 -16.89 8.42
C LEU A 598 15.37 -15.62 7.57
N ASN A 599 15.20 -14.45 8.21
CA ASN A 599 14.94 -13.18 7.51
C ASN A 599 16.21 -12.48 6.97
N MET A 600 17.42 -12.89 7.37
CA MET A 600 18.67 -12.29 6.90
C MET A 600 19.47 -13.19 5.94
N THR A 601 19.21 -13.08 4.63
CA THR A 601 20.20 -12.65 3.61
C THR A 601 19.54 -12.53 2.22
N ILE A 602 19.07 -11.32 1.87
CA ILE A 602 18.91 -10.94 0.46
C ILE A 602 19.71 -9.66 0.23
N ARG A 603 20.86 -9.80 -0.46
CA ARG A 603 21.50 -8.70 -1.18
C ARG A 603 21.55 -9.09 -2.66
N GLN A 604 21.05 -8.19 -3.49
CA GLN A 604 20.94 -8.38 -4.93
C GLN A 604 22.35 -8.36 -5.57
N ASP A 605 22.76 -9.50 -6.15
CA ASP A 605 23.90 -9.55 -7.07
C ASP A 605 23.44 -9.10 -8.48
N LYS A 606 24.38 -8.57 -9.28
CA LYS A 606 24.16 -8.01 -10.62
C LYS A 606 23.72 -9.03 -11.70
N ARG A 607 23.29 -10.25 -11.33
CA ARG A 607 22.79 -11.29 -12.25
C ARG A 607 21.50 -12.01 -11.82
N GLY A 608 20.84 -11.57 -10.74
CA GLY A 608 19.40 -11.80 -10.53
C GLY A 608 18.89 -13.25 -10.32
N VAL A 609 19.56 -14.10 -9.53
CA VAL A 609 19.06 -15.43 -9.14
C VAL A 609 19.29 -15.71 -7.64
N LEU A 610 18.36 -16.40 -6.97
CA LEU A 610 18.34 -16.71 -5.52
C LEU A 610 18.14 -18.21 -5.25
N LYS A 611 18.81 -18.78 -4.24
CA LYS A 611 18.67 -20.20 -3.78
C LYS A 611 19.05 -20.39 -2.30
N VAL A 612 18.31 -21.19 -1.54
CA VAL A 612 18.64 -21.64 -0.15
C VAL A 612 18.11 -23.08 0.12
N GLN A 613 18.83 -23.88 0.92
CA GLN A 613 18.47 -25.25 1.36
C GLN A 613 19.20 -25.58 2.69
N VAL A 614 18.57 -26.22 3.69
CA VAL A 614 19.19 -26.75 4.93
C VAL A 614 18.41 -27.99 5.48
N PRO A 615 19.05 -29.04 6.05
CA PRO A 615 18.38 -30.24 6.59
C PRO A 615 18.22 -30.24 8.14
N LEU A 616 17.30 -31.10 8.65
CA LEU A 616 17.05 -31.38 10.08
C LEU A 616 17.59 -32.77 10.49
N ASP A 617 17.97 -32.96 11.77
CA ASP A 617 18.59 -34.20 12.27
C ASP A 617 17.66 -35.07 13.15
N GLU A 618 18.17 -36.18 13.70
CA GLU A 618 17.38 -37.14 14.49
C GLU A 618 16.90 -36.59 15.84
N SER A 619 17.56 -35.58 16.40
CA SER A 619 17.15 -34.97 17.68
C SER A 619 15.89 -34.10 17.53
N ASP A 620 15.73 -33.43 16.38
CA ASP A 620 14.51 -32.70 16.02
C ASP A 620 13.31 -33.65 15.91
N ILE A 621 13.52 -34.88 15.42
CA ILE A 621 12.46 -35.91 15.30
C ILE A 621 11.99 -36.38 16.68
N GLU A 622 12.91 -36.63 17.63
CA GLU A 622 12.57 -37.12 18.97
C GLU A 622 11.80 -36.08 19.80
N ILE A 623 12.11 -34.78 19.60
CA ILE A 623 11.37 -33.66 20.20
C ILE A 623 9.94 -33.60 19.64
N ILE A 624 9.78 -33.73 18.32
CA ILE A 624 8.45 -33.76 17.66
C ILE A 624 7.63 -34.98 18.11
N GLN A 625 8.26 -36.14 18.29
CA GLN A 625 7.59 -37.35 18.80
C GLN A 625 7.15 -37.24 20.26
N ARG A 626 7.89 -36.49 21.11
CA ARG A 626 7.47 -36.19 22.48
C ARG A 626 6.30 -35.21 22.56
N TRP A 627 6.25 -34.23 21.65
CA TRP A 627 5.07 -33.36 21.49
C TRP A 627 3.82 -34.15 21.07
N ALA A 628 3.99 -35.19 20.25
CA ALA A 628 2.89 -36.00 19.72
C ALA A 628 2.34 -37.10 20.68
N GLN A 629 2.78 -37.17 21.93
CA GLN A 629 2.27 -38.14 22.93
C GLN A 629 1.57 -37.49 24.15
N ALA A 630 1.34 -36.18 24.11
CA ALA A 630 0.52 -35.46 25.09
C ALA A 630 -0.92 -35.28 24.57
N ASP A 631 -1.66 -36.39 24.45
CA ASP A 631 -3.02 -36.38 23.91
C ASP A 631 -4.08 -36.21 25.01
N GLU A 632 -4.48 -34.96 25.21
CA GLU A 632 -5.90 -34.56 25.23
C GLU A 632 -5.96 -33.16 24.58
N ASN A 633 -6.39 -33.12 23.31
CA ASN A 633 -6.51 -31.96 22.39
C ASN A 633 -5.30 -31.65 21.47
N SER A 634 -5.41 -32.09 20.21
CA SER A 634 -4.87 -31.55 18.92
C SER A 634 -3.87 -32.44 18.12
N PRO A 635 -3.86 -32.43 16.76
CA PRO A 635 -3.18 -33.46 15.95
C PRO A 635 -2.11 -33.01 14.91
N GLY A 636 -1.17 -33.92 14.59
CA GLY A 636 -0.24 -33.89 13.42
C GLY A 636 1.15 -33.27 13.71
N SER A 637 2.35 -33.83 13.45
CA SER A 637 2.91 -34.84 12.50
C SER A 637 2.50 -34.64 11.03
N MET A 638 3.35 -34.39 10.03
CA MET A 638 4.83 -34.33 9.86
C MET A 638 5.23 -33.31 8.75
N ARG A 639 6.53 -33.17 8.44
CA ARG A 639 7.05 -32.62 7.17
C ARG A 639 8.29 -33.37 6.67
N ARG A 640 8.15 -34.39 5.79
CA ARG A 640 9.27 -34.94 4.99
C ARG A 640 8.86 -35.71 3.72
N LEU A 641 8.91 -35.08 2.52
CA LEU A 641 9.28 -35.81 1.29
C LEU A 641 9.93 -34.92 0.21
N HIS A 642 11.14 -35.33 -0.18
CA HIS A 642 11.82 -35.10 -1.47
C HIS A 642 12.07 -33.69 -2.05
N GLU A 643 13.34 -33.28 -1.93
CA GLU A 643 14.06 -32.84 -3.12
C GLU A 643 14.20 -34.00 -4.13
N LYS A 644 13.75 -33.79 -5.37
CA LYS A 644 14.41 -34.27 -6.62
C LYS A 644 13.69 -33.71 -7.85
N THR A 645 14.11 -32.55 -8.34
CA THR A 645 14.57 -32.32 -9.74
C THR A 645 14.94 -30.84 -9.91
N LYS A 646 15.61 -30.51 -11.00
CA LYS A 646 16.24 -29.20 -11.23
C LYS A 646 15.49 -28.42 -12.31
N ARG A 647 14.85 -27.30 -11.95
CA ARG A 647 14.42 -26.21 -12.85
C ARG A 647 14.19 -24.92 -12.06
N GLU A 648 13.97 -23.81 -12.77
CA GLU A 648 13.86 -22.46 -12.23
C GLU A 648 12.38 -22.09 -12.05
N ASP A 649 11.84 -22.42 -10.88
CA ASP A 649 10.45 -22.15 -10.50
C ASP A 649 10.45 -21.76 -9.00
N ILE A 650 9.68 -20.74 -8.61
CA ILE A 650 9.45 -20.46 -7.18
C ILE A 650 8.29 -21.37 -6.74
N TYR A 651 8.63 -22.46 -6.06
CA TYR A 651 7.64 -23.32 -5.42
C TYR A 651 7.39 -22.85 -3.98
N MET A 652 6.24 -22.24 -3.70
CA MET A 652 5.80 -21.97 -2.30
C MET A 652 5.21 -23.23 -1.65
N ALA A 653 5.81 -24.40 -1.89
CA ALA A 653 5.23 -25.68 -1.51
C ALA A 653 4.95 -25.76 -0.01
N VAL A 654 3.67 -25.65 0.38
CA VAL A 654 3.18 -25.89 1.74
C VAL A 654 3.01 -27.39 1.92
N MET A 655 4.11 -28.14 1.76
CA MET A 655 4.08 -29.59 1.97
C MET A 655 3.75 -29.89 3.44
N ILE A 656 2.46 -30.12 3.72
CA ILE A 656 1.92 -30.77 4.91
C ILE A 656 2.36 -32.24 4.86
N SER A 657 3.66 -32.47 5.01
CA SER A 657 4.29 -33.70 4.55
C SER A 657 4.33 -34.77 5.62
N ASP A 658 3.13 -35.18 6.04
CA ASP A 658 2.83 -36.56 6.41
C ASP A 658 1.91 -37.20 5.35
N PRO A 659 2.38 -38.20 4.59
CA PRO A 659 1.51 -38.97 3.71
C PRO A 659 0.42 -39.80 4.45
N THR A 660 0.45 -39.86 5.78
CA THR A 660 -0.39 -40.72 6.60
C THR A 660 -1.34 -39.99 7.55
N SER A 661 -1.29 -38.65 7.64
CA SER A 661 -2.28 -37.86 8.38
C SER A 661 -2.66 -36.58 7.63
N VAL A 662 -3.92 -36.52 7.18
CA VAL A 662 -4.52 -35.31 6.59
C VAL A 662 -4.61 -34.25 7.70
N ARG A 663 -3.70 -33.27 7.71
CA ARG A 663 -3.84 -32.13 8.61
C ARG A 663 -4.76 -31.07 8.02
N THR A 664 -5.57 -30.49 8.89
CA THR A 664 -6.43 -29.35 8.62
C THR A 664 -5.88 -28.12 9.33
N ILE A 665 -5.60 -27.05 8.59
CA ILE A 665 -5.43 -25.70 9.16
C ILE A 665 -6.84 -25.15 9.34
N ARG A 666 -7.33 -25.13 10.58
CA ARG A 666 -8.64 -24.57 10.92
C ARG A 666 -8.49 -23.15 11.44
N PHE A 667 -9.21 -22.21 10.84
CA PHE A 667 -9.29 -20.82 11.30
C PHE A 667 -10.10 -20.73 12.59
N ASN A 668 -9.74 -19.80 13.48
CA ASN A 668 -10.50 -19.53 14.71
C ASN A 668 -11.86 -18.90 14.33
N PRO A 669 -13.04 -19.43 14.74
CA PRO A 669 -14.35 -18.84 14.45
C PRO A 669 -14.66 -17.59 15.30
N ASP A 670 -13.67 -16.74 15.56
CA ASP A 670 -13.82 -15.50 16.35
C ASP A 670 -14.30 -14.35 15.45
N LEU A 671 -15.61 -14.15 15.43
CA LEU A 671 -16.27 -13.14 14.60
C LEU A 671 -15.80 -11.71 14.94
N ASP A 672 -15.61 -11.40 16.23
CA ASP A 672 -15.22 -10.06 16.67
C ASP A 672 -13.78 -9.74 16.24
N TYR A 673 -12.86 -10.72 16.40
CA TYR A 673 -11.49 -10.60 15.91
C TYR A 673 -11.45 -10.41 14.39
N TRP A 674 -12.08 -11.29 13.61
CA TRP A 674 -11.95 -11.27 12.16
C TRP A 674 -12.67 -10.10 11.49
N THR A 675 -13.74 -9.57 12.09
CA THR A 675 -14.40 -8.33 11.62
C THR A 675 -13.45 -7.12 11.64
N GLY A 676 -12.43 -7.13 12.49
CA GLY A 676 -11.38 -6.09 12.55
C GLY A 676 -10.04 -6.44 11.89
N ASN A 677 -9.72 -7.73 11.70
CA ASN A 677 -8.37 -8.20 11.36
C ASN A 677 -8.25 -8.98 10.04
N ALA A 678 -9.36 -9.35 9.38
CA ALA A 678 -9.30 -9.95 8.04
C ALA A 678 -8.84 -8.93 6.98
N PHE A 679 -8.16 -9.39 5.92
CA PHE A 679 -7.67 -8.50 4.86
C PHE A 679 -8.83 -7.95 4.04
N PHE A 680 -8.94 -6.63 3.94
CA PHE A 680 -10.01 -5.98 3.18
C PHE A 680 -9.78 -6.02 1.67
N ILE A 681 -10.81 -6.46 0.94
CA ILE A 681 -10.88 -6.49 -0.51
C ILE A 681 -11.88 -5.39 -0.96
N PRO A 682 -11.44 -4.36 -1.70
CA PRO A 682 -12.33 -3.26 -2.12
C PRO A 682 -13.51 -3.71 -2.99
N PHE A 683 -13.34 -4.76 -3.79
CA PHE A 683 -14.42 -5.32 -4.59
C PHE A 683 -15.50 -5.94 -3.69
N GLN A 684 -16.73 -5.45 -3.84
CA GLN A 684 -17.90 -5.84 -3.05
C GLN A 684 -17.78 -5.66 -1.52
N THR A 685 -16.78 -4.91 -1.03
CA THR A 685 -16.52 -4.71 0.42
C THR A 685 -16.19 -6.01 1.16
N GLN A 686 -15.59 -6.99 0.47
CA GLN A 686 -15.29 -8.29 1.04
C GLN A 686 -14.08 -8.27 1.97
N VAL A 687 -13.92 -9.33 2.75
CA VAL A 687 -12.73 -9.59 3.56
C VAL A 687 -12.20 -11.01 3.32
N THR A 688 -10.94 -11.28 3.62
CA THR A 688 -10.32 -12.60 3.40
C THR A 688 -9.33 -12.97 4.50
N PHE A 689 -9.23 -14.27 4.82
CA PHE A 689 -8.23 -14.79 5.76
C PHE A 689 -6.82 -14.71 5.17
N TRP A 690 -6.60 -15.24 3.96
CA TRP A 690 -5.29 -15.25 3.29
C TRP A 690 -5.30 -14.45 1.99
N LEU A 691 -4.29 -13.59 1.81
CA LEU A 691 -4.10 -12.75 0.63
C LEU A 691 -2.72 -13.00 0.01
N PHE A 692 -2.68 -13.59 -1.18
CA PHE A 692 -1.45 -13.95 -1.90
C PHE A 692 -1.23 -13.03 -3.11
N GLY A 693 -0.10 -12.31 -3.15
CA GLY A 693 0.30 -11.47 -4.28
C GLY A 693 1.78 -11.65 -4.65
N GLY A 694 2.15 -11.25 -5.86
CA GLY A 694 3.49 -11.44 -6.42
C GLY A 694 3.57 -12.53 -7.50
N GLU A 695 4.79 -12.88 -7.91
CA GLU A 695 5.01 -13.75 -9.08
C GLU A 695 5.50 -15.15 -8.69
N ASN A 696 5.11 -16.16 -9.48
CA ASN A 696 5.58 -17.54 -9.39
C ASN A 696 5.25 -18.14 -8.00
N ILE A 697 3.96 -18.37 -7.73
CA ILE A 697 3.47 -18.89 -6.45
C ILE A 697 3.00 -20.33 -6.66
N VAL A 698 3.36 -21.26 -5.78
CA VAL A 698 2.83 -22.64 -5.82
C VAL A 698 2.34 -23.07 -4.44
N LEU A 699 1.03 -23.10 -4.21
CA LEU A 699 0.44 -23.68 -3.00
C LEU A 699 0.09 -25.15 -3.27
N ASN A 700 0.93 -26.07 -2.80
CA ASN A 700 0.69 -27.51 -2.89
C ASN A 700 1.10 -28.24 -1.62
N GLY A 701 0.66 -29.50 -1.48
CA GLY A 701 1.14 -30.37 -0.40
C GLY A 701 0.13 -31.28 0.27
N GLY A 702 -1.14 -31.31 -0.15
CA GLY A 702 -2.19 -32.04 0.54
C GLY A 702 -2.77 -31.27 1.74
N GLY A 703 -3.78 -31.86 2.36
CA GLY A 703 -4.42 -31.33 3.58
C GLY A 703 -5.60 -30.40 3.31
N ALA A 704 -6.05 -29.71 4.36
CA ALA A 704 -7.25 -28.88 4.29
C ALA A 704 -7.09 -27.49 4.93
N LEU A 705 -7.78 -26.50 4.37
CA LEU A 705 -8.04 -25.19 4.96
C LEU A 705 -9.51 -25.15 5.40
N ASP A 706 -9.75 -25.15 6.71
CA ASP A 706 -11.10 -25.15 7.30
C ASP A 706 -11.43 -23.77 7.84
N GLY A 707 -12.31 -23.05 7.14
CA GLY A 707 -12.72 -21.70 7.48
C GLY A 707 -13.59 -21.57 8.74
N ALA A 708 -13.95 -22.69 9.38
CA ALA A 708 -14.82 -22.76 10.56
C ALA A 708 -16.19 -22.07 10.37
N GLY A 709 -16.73 -22.14 9.15
CA GLY A 709 -17.90 -21.41 8.64
C GLY A 709 -19.19 -21.53 9.46
N GLN A 710 -19.40 -22.60 10.25
CA GLN A 710 -20.66 -22.80 10.99
C GLN A 710 -21.07 -21.59 11.85
N ALA A 711 -20.14 -21.03 12.63
CA ALA A 711 -20.41 -19.86 13.46
C ALA A 711 -20.81 -18.63 12.62
N TRP A 712 -20.26 -18.53 11.41
CA TRP A 712 -20.56 -17.48 10.45
C TRP A 712 -21.92 -17.69 9.76
N TYR A 713 -22.31 -18.93 9.45
CA TYR A 713 -23.64 -19.24 8.90
C TYR A 713 -24.74 -18.89 9.91
N ASP A 714 -24.57 -19.32 11.16
CA ASP A 714 -25.52 -19.06 12.25
C ASP A 714 -25.63 -17.56 12.55
N ALA A 715 -24.52 -16.82 12.53
CA ALA A 715 -24.54 -15.37 12.71
C ALA A 715 -25.13 -14.63 11.51
N PHE A 716 -24.80 -15.01 10.28
CA PHE A 716 -25.30 -14.39 9.05
C PHE A 716 -26.82 -14.55 8.88
N ALA A 717 -27.37 -15.69 9.28
CA ALA A 717 -28.83 -15.90 9.34
C ALA A 717 -29.54 -14.88 10.25
N SER A 718 -28.85 -14.33 11.26
CA SER A 718 -29.36 -13.26 12.12
C SER A 718 -28.96 -11.84 11.67
N ASN A 719 -27.89 -11.71 10.89
CA ASN A 719 -27.33 -10.45 10.41
C ASN A 719 -26.74 -10.62 8.99
N SER A 720 -27.57 -10.38 7.98
CA SER A 720 -27.16 -10.46 6.56
C SER A 720 -26.21 -9.34 6.11
N SER A 721 -25.76 -8.47 7.02
CA SER A 721 -24.73 -7.45 6.78
C SER A 721 -23.39 -7.78 7.44
N LEU A 722 -23.25 -8.97 8.03
CA LEU A 722 -21.98 -9.46 8.58
C LEU A 722 -20.96 -9.71 7.46
N LEU A 723 -19.80 -9.06 7.54
CA LEU A 723 -18.68 -9.34 6.65
C LEU A 723 -18.04 -10.66 7.06
N ARG A 724 -17.99 -11.62 6.12
CA ARG A 724 -17.46 -12.97 6.34
C ARG A 724 -16.19 -13.16 5.50
N PRO A 725 -15.11 -13.73 6.06
CA PRO A 725 -13.85 -13.88 5.35
C PRO A 725 -13.83 -15.03 4.32
N ILE A 726 -13.42 -14.70 3.10
CA ILE A 726 -13.00 -15.63 2.04
C ILE A 726 -11.76 -16.41 2.52
N ILE A 727 -11.68 -17.74 2.31
CA ILE A 727 -10.49 -18.51 2.77
C ILE A 727 -9.21 -18.03 2.09
N LEU A 728 -9.17 -18.03 0.75
CA LEU A 728 -7.97 -17.68 -0.02
C LEU A 728 -8.26 -16.70 -1.15
N THR A 729 -7.56 -15.57 -1.16
CA THR A 729 -7.57 -14.61 -2.26
C THR A 729 -6.21 -14.53 -2.92
N VAL A 730 -6.14 -14.82 -4.22
CA VAL A 730 -5.01 -14.50 -5.09
C VAL A 730 -5.24 -13.09 -5.64
N PHE A 731 -4.38 -12.14 -5.28
CA PHE A 731 -4.53 -10.71 -5.55
C PHE A 731 -3.28 -10.12 -6.19
N GLN A 732 -3.40 -9.54 -7.38
CA GLN A 732 -2.28 -8.91 -8.11
C GLN A 732 -1.06 -9.85 -8.20
N ALA A 733 -1.31 -11.07 -8.66
CA ALA A 733 -0.32 -12.14 -8.77
C ALA A 733 -0.16 -12.64 -10.21
N GLU A 734 1.03 -13.08 -10.60
CA GLU A 734 1.27 -13.71 -11.92
C GLU A 734 1.94 -15.09 -11.75
N ASN A 735 1.57 -16.07 -12.59
CA ASN A 735 2.08 -17.45 -12.56
C ASN A 735 1.83 -18.14 -11.22
N VAL A 736 0.57 -18.47 -10.94
CA VAL A 736 0.16 -19.10 -9.68
C VAL A 736 -0.32 -20.53 -9.94
N LEU A 737 0.11 -21.49 -9.13
CA LEU A 737 -0.40 -22.86 -9.10
C LEU A 737 -0.92 -23.18 -7.70
N ILE A 738 -2.12 -23.72 -7.59
CA ILE A 738 -2.74 -24.16 -6.34
C ILE A 738 -3.24 -25.58 -6.59
N GLU A 739 -2.68 -26.57 -5.90
CA GLU A 739 -2.97 -27.98 -6.18
C GLU A 739 -3.05 -28.86 -4.94
N ASP A 740 -3.89 -29.90 -5.00
CA ASP A 740 -4.09 -30.92 -3.94
C ASP A 740 -4.58 -30.34 -2.60
N ILE A 741 -5.33 -29.24 -2.59
CA ILE A 741 -5.85 -28.60 -1.36
C ILE A 741 -7.36 -28.86 -1.21
N SER A 742 -7.79 -29.21 0.00
CA SER A 742 -9.20 -29.21 0.40
C SER A 742 -9.59 -27.88 1.06
N PHE A 743 -10.67 -27.23 0.61
CA PHE A 743 -11.31 -26.12 1.32
C PHE A 743 -12.55 -26.64 2.04
N ILE A 744 -12.65 -26.36 3.34
CA ILE A 744 -13.69 -26.87 4.22
C ILE A 744 -14.40 -25.69 4.89
N ASN A 745 -15.73 -25.70 4.90
CA ASN A 745 -16.59 -24.78 5.64
C ASN A 745 -16.10 -23.32 5.59
N SER A 746 -16.01 -22.75 4.39
CA SER A 746 -15.64 -21.35 4.22
C SER A 746 -16.72 -20.42 4.79
N PRO A 747 -16.39 -19.32 5.50
CA PRO A 747 -17.38 -18.34 5.94
C PRO A 747 -18.12 -17.64 4.80
N GLU A 748 -17.40 -17.32 3.72
CA GLU A 748 -17.89 -16.75 2.45
C GLU A 748 -17.26 -17.59 1.31
N TRP A 749 -16.83 -16.99 0.19
CA TRP A 749 -16.24 -17.70 -0.95
C TRP A 749 -14.97 -18.48 -0.55
N ASN A 750 -14.75 -19.65 -1.14
CA ASN A 750 -13.56 -20.45 -0.85
C ASN A 750 -12.31 -19.82 -1.47
N ASN A 751 -12.41 -19.43 -2.74
CA ASN A 751 -11.31 -18.85 -3.51
C ASN A 751 -11.75 -17.55 -4.21
N MET A 752 -10.89 -16.53 -4.20
CA MET A 752 -11.01 -15.37 -5.07
C MET A 752 -9.72 -15.19 -5.89
N VAL A 753 -9.87 -14.84 -7.17
CA VAL A 753 -8.78 -14.50 -8.10
C VAL A 753 -9.06 -13.08 -8.60
N ASN A 754 -8.19 -12.14 -8.21
CA ASN A 754 -8.45 -10.70 -8.28
C ASN A 754 -7.24 -9.96 -8.88
N GLU A 755 -7.43 -9.32 -10.04
CA GLU A 755 -6.37 -8.61 -10.77
C GLU A 755 -5.12 -9.49 -11.01
N ALA A 756 -5.32 -10.80 -11.21
CA ALA A 756 -4.25 -11.80 -11.31
C ALA A 756 -4.18 -12.47 -12.69
N LYS A 757 -3.03 -13.07 -13.00
CA LYS A 757 -2.72 -13.60 -14.33
C LYS A 757 -2.02 -14.96 -14.29
N ASN A 758 -2.32 -15.84 -15.26
CA ASN A 758 -1.74 -17.19 -15.35
C ASN A 758 -1.91 -17.99 -14.04
N VAL A 759 -3.16 -18.15 -13.59
CA VAL A 759 -3.50 -18.82 -12.32
C VAL A 759 -4.09 -20.21 -12.60
N VAL A 760 -3.57 -21.25 -11.96
CA VAL A 760 -4.00 -22.64 -12.14
C VAL A 760 -4.44 -23.24 -10.81
N TYR A 761 -5.67 -23.69 -10.71
CA TYR A 761 -6.18 -24.56 -9.64
C TYR A 761 -6.31 -25.99 -10.17
N SER A 762 -5.81 -26.99 -9.43
CA SER A 762 -5.76 -28.39 -9.89
C SER A 762 -6.06 -29.35 -8.74
N ASN A 763 -6.94 -30.33 -8.94
CA ASN A 763 -7.29 -31.34 -7.93
C ASN A 763 -7.71 -30.71 -6.58
N ILE A 764 -8.60 -29.72 -6.64
CA ILE A 764 -9.13 -29.05 -5.45
C ILE A 764 -10.39 -29.74 -4.98
N THR A 765 -10.50 -29.98 -3.67
CA THR A 765 -11.76 -30.41 -3.05
C THR A 765 -12.39 -29.24 -2.31
N ILE A 766 -13.69 -29.05 -2.43
CA ILE A 766 -14.45 -28.05 -1.67
C ILE A 766 -15.59 -28.75 -0.95
N HIS A 767 -15.73 -28.53 0.36
CA HIS A 767 -16.77 -29.12 1.19
C HIS A 767 -17.35 -28.10 2.18
N ALA A 768 -18.60 -27.68 1.98
CA ALA A 768 -19.34 -26.86 2.93
C ALA A 768 -20.70 -27.49 3.24
N GLU A 769 -20.95 -27.73 4.53
CA GLU A 769 -22.19 -28.27 5.07
C GLU A 769 -22.56 -27.51 6.37
N SER A 770 -23.84 -27.21 6.59
CA SER A 770 -24.33 -26.62 7.84
C SER A 770 -24.81 -27.72 8.78
N THR A 771 -24.43 -27.63 10.05
CA THR A 771 -24.88 -28.54 11.12
C THR A 771 -26.11 -28.02 11.86
N SER A 772 -26.70 -26.91 11.42
CA SER A 772 -27.89 -26.29 12.01
C SER A 772 -28.99 -26.07 10.97
N ASP A 773 -30.18 -25.65 11.41
CA ASP A 773 -31.28 -25.26 10.51
C ASP A 773 -30.96 -23.96 9.72
N ASN A 774 -29.86 -23.27 10.03
CA ASN A 774 -29.42 -22.08 9.29
C ASN A 774 -28.71 -22.48 8.01
N ARG A 775 -29.15 -21.89 6.90
CA ARG A 775 -28.64 -22.16 5.56
C ARG A 775 -27.21 -21.62 5.38
N ILE A 776 -26.41 -22.34 4.61
CA ILE A 776 -25.18 -21.80 4.04
C ILE A 776 -25.56 -20.79 2.96
N ALA A 777 -24.77 -19.73 2.82
CA ALA A 777 -24.93 -18.74 1.77
C ALA A 777 -23.56 -18.28 1.28
N ASN A 778 -23.41 -18.11 -0.04
CA ASN A 778 -22.22 -17.56 -0.71
C ASN A 778 -20.93 -18.30 -0.38
N THR A 779 -20.95 -19.64 -0.35
CA THR A 779 -19.74 -20.47 -0.21
C THR A 779 -19.20 -20.88 -1.57
N ASP A 780 -19.17 -19.92 -2.50
CA ASP A 780 -18.74 -20.07 -3.88
C ASP A 780 -17.37 -20.80 -4.00
N GLY A 781 -17.21 -21.62 -5.04
CA GLY A 781 -15.96 -22.36 -5.26
C GLY A 781 -14.78 -21.45 -5.64
N TRP A 782 -14.98 -20.63 -6.68
CA TRP A 782 -14.00 -19.66 -7.20
C TRP A 782 -14.67 -18.40 -7.71
N ASN A 783 -14.11 -17.24 -7.34
CA ASN A 783 -14.61 -15.92 -7.69
C ASN A 783 -13.54 -15.16 -8.49
N THR A 784 -13.72 -15.10 -9.81
CA THR A 784 -12.77 -14.49 -10.76
C THR A 784 -13.17 -13.06 -11.10
N TYR A 785 -12.25 -12.12 -10.89
CA TYR A 785 -12.44 -10.68 -11.09
C TYR A 785 -11.17 -10.05 -11.69
N ARG A 786 -11.32 -9.28 -12.78
CA ARG A 786 -10.22 -8.53 -13.43
C ARG A 786 -8.98 -9.39 -13.80
N SER A 787 -9.20 -10.65 -14.14
CA SER A 787 -8.13 -11.65 -14.23
C SER A 787 -8.06 -12.28 -15.63
N ASP A 788 -6.85 -12.70 -16.00
CA ASP A 788 -6.48 -13.20 -17.34
C ASP A 788 -5.80 -14.58 -17.23
N ASN A 789 -6.18 -15.53 -18.08
CA ASN A 789 -5.60 -16.88 -18.12
C ASN A 789 -5.74 -17.62 -16.77
N VAL A 790 -6.97 -17.98 -16.40
CA VAL A 790 -7.30 -18.71 -15.16
C VAL A 790 -7.81 -20.12 -15.50
N VAL A 791 -7.10 -21.15 -15.05
CA VAL A 791 -7.47 -22.56 -15.24
C VAL A 791 -7.92 -23.15 -13.91
N ILE A 792 -9.05 -23.84 -13.89
CA ILE A 792 -9.55 -24.62 -12.76
C ILE A 792 -9.80 -26.03 -13.28
N LYS A 793 -9.18 -27.05 -12.68
CA LYS A 793 -9.30 -28.41 -13.21
C LYS A 793 -9.36 -29.52 -12.17
N ASP A 794 -9.93 -30.65 -12.60
CA ASP A 794 -9.90 -31.95 -11.90
C ASP A 794 -10.46 -31.87 -10.46
N SER A 795 -11.44 -30.99 -10.22
CA SER A 795 -11.87 -30.57 -8.88
C SER A 795 -13.27 -31.05 -8.51
N ASN A 796 -13.50 -31.33 -7.23
CA ASN A 796 -14.75 -31.89 -6.70
C ASN A 796 -15.34 -31.01 -5.60
N ILE A 797 -16.58 -30.57 -5.76
CA ILE A 797 -17.26 -29.59 -4.93
C ILE A 797 -18.54 -30.19 -4.35
N VAL A 798 -18.69 -30.11 -3.02
CA VAL A 798 -19.91 -30.39 -2.28
C VAL A 798 -20.22 -29.14 -1.48
N ASN A 799 -21.32 -28.43 -1.80
CA ASN A 799 -21.50 -27.07 -1.30
C ASN A 799 -22.98 -26.71 -1.08
N GLY A 800 -23.51 -26.97 0.11
CA GLY A 800 -24.94 -26.84 0.49
C GLY A 800 -25.54 -25.42 0.51
N ASP A 801 -25.11 -24.56 -0.41
CA ASP A 801 -25.55 -23.20 -0.66
C ASP A 801 -26.84 -23.22 -1.50
N GLU A 802 -28.00 -23.32 -0.83
CA GLU A 802 -29.33 -23.21 -1.46
C GLU A 802 -29.73 -21.73 -1.61
N ILE A 803 -30.03 -21.31 -2.85
CA ILE A 803 -30.28 -19.91 -3.18
C ILE A 803 -31.48 -19.33 -2.40
N SER A 804 -31.24 -18.32 -1.56
CA SER A 804 -32.29 -17.40 -1.10
C SER A 804 -31.82 -15.97 -0.84
N ARG A 805 -31.70 -15.18 -1.92
CA ARG A 805 -31.45 -13.72 -2.01
C ARG A 805 -30.08 -13.24 -1.45
N TYR A 806 -29.38 -12.43 -2.26
CA TYR A 806 -28.10 -11.72 -2.03
C TYR A 806 -26.76 -12.41 -2.42
N LEU A 807 -26.36 -12.19 -3.69
CA LEU A 807 -24.99 -11.86 -4.17
C LEU A 807 -23.85 -12.93 -4.25
N SER A 808 -23.76 -13.65 -5.38
CA SER A 808 -22.56 -14.43 -5.80
C SER A 808 -22.45 -14.66 -7.33
N ARG A 809 -21.50 -14.17 -8.15
CA ARG A 809 -20.44 -13.11 -8.06
C ARG A 809 -20.55 -12.16 -9.28
N VAL A 810 -20.27 -10.87 -9.17
CA VAL A 810 -20.75 -9.83 -10.12
C VAL A 810 -19.69 -9.25 -11.09
N LEU A 811 -20.07 -9.03 -12.35
CA LEU A 811 -19.35 -8.15 -13.28
C LEU A 811 -20.17 -6.90 -13.66
N GLY A 812 -19.50 -5.77 -13.82
CA GLY A 812 -20.14 -4.50 -14.17
C GLY A 812 -21.03 -3.94 -13.06
N GLN A 813 -20.73 -4.17 -11.77
CA GLN A 813 -21.59 -3.63 -10.69
C GLN A 813 -21.55 -2.11 -10.59
N PHE A 814 -20.34 -1.56 -10.65
CA PHE A 814 -20.06 -0.22 -10.14
C PHE A 814 -19.95 0.79 -11.30
N PRO A 815 -20.85 1.78 -11.40
CA PRO A 815 -20.74 2.85 -12.39
C PRO A 815 -19.47 3.65 -12.05
N GLY A 816 -18.47 3.59 -12.92
CA GLY A 816 -17.10 3.92 -12.53
C GLY A 816 -16.05 2.91 -13.02
N VAL A 817 -16.50 1.69 -13.30
CA VAL A 817 -15.62 0.51 -13.32
C VAL A 817 -15.79 -0.26 -14.62
N PHE A 818 -14.66 -0.54 -15.28
CA PHE A 818 -14.55 -1.50 -16.36
C PHE A 818 -13.97 -2.80 -15.79
N ASP A 819 -14.66 -3.92 -16.00
CA ASP A 819 -14.26 -5.25 -15.51
C ASP A 819 -13.93 -6.18 -16.69
N ILE A 820 -12.79 -6.86 -16.63
CA ILE A 820 -12.35 -7.80 -17.68
C ILE A 820 -12.13 -9.17 -17.05
N VAL A 821 -12.80 -10.20 -17.54
CA VAL A 821 -12.47 -11.60 -17.20
C VAL A 821 -12.30 -12.35 -18.51
N GLN A 822 -11.07 -12.79 -18.79
CA GLN A 822 -10.73 -13.37 -20.07
C GLN A 822 -9.87 -14.63 -19.94
N ASN A 823 -9.99 -15.52 -20.92
CA ASN A 823 -9.19 -16.76 -21.01
C ASN A 823 -9.36 -17.63 -19.76
N VAL A 824 -10.60 -17.98 -19.39
CA VAL A 824 -10.88 -18.84 -18.23
C VAL A 824 -11.27 -20.23 -18.69
N THR A 825 -10.66 -21.27 -18.13
CA THR A 825 -10.99 -22.67 -18.45
C THR A 825 -11.27 -23.45 -17.17
N ALA A 826 -12.52 -23.89 -16.98
CA ALA A 826 -12.90 -24.85 -15.97
C ALA A 826 -13.10 -26.22 -16.62
N VAL A 827 -12.37 -27.26 -16.21
CA VAL A 827 -12.42 -28.59 -16.86
C VAL A 827 -12.38 -29.76 -15.87
N ASN A 828 -13.14 -30.84 -16.15
CA ASN A 828 -13.24 -32.03 -15.29
C ASN A 828 -13.73 -31.67 -13.87
N ILE A 829 -14.87 -30.99 -13.77
CA ILE A 829 -15.41 -30.47 -12.50
C ILE A 829 -16.61 -31.31 -12.08
N ARG A 830 -16.59 -31.84 -10.85
CA ARG A 830 -17.75 -32.51 -10.25
C ARG A 830 -18.38 -31.62 -9.19
N MET A 831 -19.69 -31.37 -9.26
CA MET A 831 -20.41 -30.53 -8.31
C MET A 831 -21.64 -31.26 -7.75
N VAL A 832 -21.82 -31.21 -6.43
CA VAL A 832 -22.92 -31.90 -5.73
C VAL A 832 -23.61 -30.98 -4.72
N ASN A 833 -24.93 -31.07 -4.63
CA ASN A 833 -25.76 -30.36 -3.64
C ASN A 833 -25.49 -28.85 -3.62
N ALA A 834 -25.44 -28.18 -4.79
CA ALA A 834 -24.98 -26.79 -4.89
C ALA A 834 -25.94 -25.88 -5.67
N GLY A 835 -26.08 -24.62 -5.25
CA GLY A 835 -27.00 -23.69 -5.91
C GLY A 835 -26.66 -23.35 -7.37
N ASN A 836 -25.38 -23.42 -7.78
CA ASN A 836 -24.98 -23.09 -9.15
C ASN A 836 -23.83 -23.99 -9.63
N GLY A 837 -23.87 -24.38 -10.91
CA GLY A 837 -22.78 -25.05 -11.61
C GLY A 837 -21.92 -24.05 -12.42
N ALA A 838 -21.86 -24.24 -13.74
CA ALA A 838 -21.19 -23.33 -14.66
C ALA A 838 -22.00 -22.03 -14.79
N ARG A 839 -21.55 -20.94 -14.16
CA ARG A 839 -22.29 -19.66 -14.12
C ARG A 839 -21.45 -18.44 -14.54
N ILE A 840 -22.03 -17.62 -15.41
CA ILE A 840 -21.59 -16.24 -15.72
C ILE A 840 -22.74 -15.30 -15.38
N LYS A 841 -22.45 -14.12 -14.82
CA LYS A 841 -23.47 -13.08 -14.61
C LYS A 841 -22.91 -11.66 -14.63
N ALA A 842 -23.73 -10.70 -15.06
CA ALA A 842 -23.42 -9.28 -15.10
C ALA A 842 -24.66 -8.45 -14.74
N TRP A 843 -24.46 -7.20 -14.28
CA TRP A 843 -25.57 -6.30 -13.99
C TRP A 843 -26.03 -5.52 -15.21
N ALA A 844 -27.32 -5.18 -15.22
CA ALA A 844 -27.96 -4.25 -16.12
C ALA A 844 -28.60 -3.10 -15.31
N GLY A 845 -29.00 -2.02 -15.97
CA GLY A 845 -29.57 -0.85 -15.31
C GLY A 845 -28.85 0.47 -15.60
N PRO A 846 -29.45 1.61 -15.21
CA PRO A 846 -28.97 2.95 -15.59
C PRO A 846 -27.68 3.40 -14.89
N ASN A 847 -27.27 2.71 -13.81
CA ASN A 847 -26.13 3.07 -12.96
C ASN A 847 -25.24 1.85 -12.69
N VAL A 848 -24.87 1.14 -13.75
CA VAL A 848 -24.00 -0.05 -13.66
C VAL A 848 -22.63 0.21 -14.29
N GLY A 849 -21.65 -0.60 -13.92
CA GLY A 849 -20.34 -0.66 -14.56
C GLY A 849 -20.40 -1.28 -15.95
N SER A 850 -19.24 -1.45 -16.56
CA SER A 850 -19.07 -1.98 -17.92
C SER A 850 -18.00 -3.06 -17.93
N GLY A 851 -17.88 -3.84 -19.01
CA GLY A 851 -16.87 -4.88 -19.03
C GLY A 851 -16.89 -5.81 -20.23
N ILE A 852 -15.99 -6.80 -20.18
CA ILE A 852 -15.88 -7.89 -21.15
C ILE A 852 -15.65 -9.20 -20.39
N VAL A 853 -16.46 -10.20 -20.72
CA VAL A 853 -16.22 -11.62 -20.45
C VAL A 853 -15.89 -12.28 -21.77
N GLN A 854 -14.69 -12.82 -21.93
CA GLN A 854 -14.24 -13.37 -23.21
C GLN A 854 -13.49 -14.69 -23.07
N ASN A 855 -13.71 -15.63 -24.00
CA ASN A 855 -12.96 -16.89 -24.09
C ASN A 855 -13.04 -17.68 -22.79
N ILE A 856 -14.27 -18.11 -22.44
CA ILE A 856 -14.57 -18.87 -21.22
C ILE A 856 -15.01 -20.28 -21.62
N THR A 857 -14.30 -21.30 -21.15
CA THR A 857 -14.64 -22.71 -21.40
C THR A 857 -15.02 -23.41 -20.10
N PHE A 858 -16.20 -24.02 -20.07
CA PHE A 858 -16.64 -25.01 -19.08
C PHE A 858 -16.71 -26.37 -19.76
N GLN A 859 -15.88 -27.32 -19.34
CA GLN A 859 -15.75 -28.62 -20.03
C GLN A 859 -15.79 -29.82 -19.08
N ASN A 860 -16.44 -30.91 -19.48
CA ASN A 860 -16.49 -32.17 -18.71
C ASN A 860 -17.04 -31.95 -17.29
N PHE A 861 -18.18 -31.27 -17.16
CA PHE A 861 -18.83 -31.05 -15.87
C PHE A 861 -19.77 -32.22 -15.55
N VAL A 862 -19.73 -32.70 -14.31
CA VAL A 862 -20.67 -33.71 -13.78
C VAL A 862 -21.38 -33.13 -12.57
N VAL A 863 -22.67 -32.82 -12.72
CA VAL A 863 -23.50 -32.23 -11.66
C VAL A 863 -24.42 -33.26 -11.02
N ASP A 864 -24.70 -33.13 -9.73
CA ASP A 864 -25.66 -33.98 -9.03
C ASP A 864 -26.39 -33.16 -7.95
N ASN A 865 -27.71 -33.05 -8.04
CA ASN A 865 -28.51 -32.18 -7.17
C ASN A 865 -28.05 -30.71 -7.18
N VAL A 866 -27.89 -30.10 -8.36
CA VAL A 866 -27.47 -28.69 -8.50
C VAL A 866 -28.66 -27.81 -8.91
N ASP A 867 -28.93 -26.70 -8.22
CA ASP A 867 -30.16 -25.91 -8.47
C ASP A 867 -30.16 -25.23 -9.85
N SER A 868 -28.99 -24.80 -10.31
CA SER A 868 -28.80 -24.17 -11.62
C SER A 868 -27.49 -24.63 -12.25
N PRO A 869 -27.48 -25.79 -12.93
CA PRO A 869 -26.25 -26.38 -13.48
C PRO A 869 -25.49 -25.53 -14.50
N LEU A 870 -26.21 -24.76 -15.32
CA LEU A 870 -25.66 -24.02 -16.45
C LEU A 870 -26.43 -22.69 -16.58
N THR A 871 -25.76 -21.56 -16.32
CA THR A 871 -26.40 -20.25 -16.26
C THR A 871 -25.57 -19.14 -16.91
N ILE A 872 -26.20 -18.37 -17.80
CA ILE A 872 -25.81 -16.99 -18.10
C ILE A 872 -26.95 -16.09 -17.64
N ASP A 873 -26.60 -15.03 -16.89
CA ASP A 873 -27.55 -14.11 -16.25
C ASP A 873 -27.03 -12.67 -16.35
N GLN A 874 -27.31 -12.02 -17.49
CA GLN A 874 -26.81 -10.67 -17.80
C GLN A 874 -27.79 -9.55 -17.37
N CYS A 875 -28.94 -9.92 -16.81
CA CYS A 875 -29.91 -9.04 -16.15
C CYS A 875 -29.89 -9.20 -14.61
N TYR A 876 -28.74 -9.59 -14.03
CA TYR A 876 -28.68 -10.02 -12.63
C TYR A 876 -29.11 -8.90 -11.65
N GLU A 877 -29.97 -9.25 -10.69
CA GLU A 877 -30.67 -8.33 -9.74
C GLU A 877 -31.39 -7.14 -10.41
N THR A 878 -31.66 -7.24 -11.72
CA THR A 878 -32.31 -6.20 -12.52
C THR A 878 -33.70 -6.69 -12.94
N ALA A 879 -34.73 -5.87 -12.74
CA ALA A 879 -36.07 -6.21 -13.23
C ALA A 879 -36.08 -6.27 -14.77
N ALA A 880 -36.85 -7.19 -15.37
CA ALA A 880 -36.81 -7.44 -16.82
C ALA A 880 -37.16 -6.19 -17.66
N ASP A 881 -38.11 -5.37 -17.21
CA ASP A 881 -38.44 -4.08 -17.83
C ASP A 881 -37.28 -3.08 -17.75
N LEU A 882 -36.61 -3.00 -16.59
CA LEU A 882 -35.43 -2.15 -16.40
C LEU A 882 -34.20 -2.66 -17.16
N CYS A 883 -34.04 -3.98 -17.33
CA CYS A 883 -32.97 -4.57 -18.15
C CYS A 883 -33.22 -4.34 -19.65
N ALA A 884 -34.48 -4.30 -20.08
CA ALA A 884 -34.85 -3.95 -21.45
C ALA A 884 -34.70 -2.44 -21.75
N GLU A 885 -34.93 -1.56 -20.76
CA GLU A 885 -34.67 -0.12 -20.90
C GLU A 885 -33.17 0.21 -20.81
N PHE A 886 -32.42 -0.52 -19.98
CA PHE A 886 -31.00 -0.32 -19.72
C PHE A 886 -30.25 -1.67 -19.71
N PRO A 887 -29.91 -2.24 -20.87
CA PRO A 887 -29.17 -3.50 -20.95
C PRO A 887 -27.77 -3.40 -20.34
N SER A 888 -27.10 -4.54 -20.14
CA SER A 888 -25.78 -4.56 -19.53
C SER A 888 -24.73 -3.87 -20.41
N ASN A 889 -23.87 -3.06 -19.78
CA ASN A 889 -22.67 -2.55 -20.44
C ASN A 889 -21.50 -3.57 -20.40
N THR A 890 -21.75 -4.82 -19.98
CA THR A 890 -20.78 -5.91 -20.00
C THR A 890 -21.07 -6.85 -21.17
N PHE A 891 -20.14 -6.98 -22.11
CA PHE A 891 -20.24 -7.94 -23.21
C PHE A 891 -19.80 -9.34 -22.77
N ILE A 892 -20.48 -10.38 -23.22
CA ILE A 892 -20.15 -11.78 -22.95
C ILE A 892 -19.93 -12.47 -24.29
N GLN A 893 -18.73 -13.00 -24.54
CA GLN A 893 -18.41 -13.57 -25.85
C GLN A 893 -17.45 -14.75 -25.80
N ASP A 894 -17.46 -15.57 -26.84
CA ASP A 894 -16.60 -16.73 -27.03
C ASP A 894 -16.71 -17.69 -25.82
N ILE A 895 -17.94 -18.14 -25.53
CA ILE A 895 -18.28 -18.95 -24.35
C ILE A 895 -18.60 -20.37 -24.77
N PHE A 896 -17.96 -21.37 -24.15
CA PHE A 896 -18.08 -22.78 -24.53
C PHE A 896 -18.52 -23.62 -23.33
N PHE A 897 -19.72 -24.21 -23.41
CA PHE A 897 -20.22 -25.23 -22.50
C PHE A 897 -20.16 -26.59 -23.21
N ASN A 898 -19.19 -27.43 -22.85
CA ASN A 898 -18.87 -28.66 -23.56
C ASN A 898 -18.95 -29.88 -22.62
N ASN A 899 -19.71 -30.92 -22.97
CA ASN A 899 -19.80 -32.17 -22.20
C ASN A 899 -20.20 -31.90 -20.73
N ILE A 900 -21.43 -31.43 -20.52
CA ILE A 900 -21.98 -31.14 -19.19
C ILE A 900 -23.14 -32.11 -18.94
N SER A 901 -23.04 -32.90 -17.87
CA SER A 901 -23.95 -34.03 -17.62
C SER A 901 -24.40 -34.12 -16.16
N GLY A 902 -25.57 -34.74 -15.92
CA GLY A 902 -26.02 -35.15 -14.59
C GLY A 902 -27.41 -34.64 -14.18
N THR A 903 -27.59 -34.30 -12.89
CA THR A 903 -28.91 -33.95 -12.31
C THR A 903 -28.99 -32.55 -11.72
N ALA A 904 -30.08 -31.83 -12.03
CA ALA A 904 -30.50 -30.63 -11.33
C ALA A 904 -31.49 -30.97 -10.20
N SER A 905 -31.46 -30.20 -9.11
CA SER A 905 -32.43 -30.35 -8.01
C SER A 905 -33.85 -29.96 -8.45
N GLY A 906 -33.94 -28.90 -9.27
CA GLY A 906 -35.16 -28.39 -9.89
C GLY A 906 -35.39 -28.88 -11.32
N SER A 907 -36.43 -28.33 -11.96
CA SER A 907 -36.79 -28.65 -13.35
C SER A 907 -36.01 -27.85 -14.39
N VAL A 908 -35.47 -26.68 -14.04
CA VAL A 908 -34.62 -25.86 -14.92
C VAL A 908 -33.19 -26.39 -14.84
N VAL A 909 -32.69 -26.93 -15.96
CA VAL A 909 -31.34 -27.51 -16.03
C VAL A 909 -30.32 -26.58 -16.69
N ALA A 910 -30.78 -25.67 -17.54
CA ALA A 910 -29.95 -24.63 -18.14
C ALA A 910 -30.77 -23.35 -18.40
N SER A 911 -30.21 -22.18 -18.10
CA SER A 911 -30.83 -20.89 -18.38
C SER A 911 -29.80 -19.89 -18.91
N LEU A 912 -29.92 -19.54 -20.19
CA LEU A 912 -28.99 -18.65 -20.90
C LEU A 912 -29.69 -17.32 -21.23
N ALA A 913 -29.73 -16.41 -20.26
CA ALA A 913 -30.41 -15.12 -20.39
C ALA A 913 -29.39 -13.97 -20.51
N CYS A 914 -29.36 -13.37 -21.70
CA CYS A 914 -28.59 -12.19 -22.02
C CYS A 914 -29.49 -10.94 -22.00
N SER A 915 -28.88 -9.76 -21.86
CA SER A 915 -29.61 -8.49 -21.95
C SER A 915 -29.72 -8.04 -23.41
N PRO A 916 -30.78 -7.30 -23.80
CA PRO A 916 -30.97 -6.81 -25.18
C PRO A 916 -29.80 -6.01 -25.76
N ASP A 917 -29.84 -5.76 -27.08
CA ASP A 917 -28.78 -5.16 -27.89
C ASP A 917 -27.53 -6.05 -28.10
N GLU A 918 -27.71 -7.33 -28.44
CA GLU A 918 -26.62 -8.24 -28.88
C GLU A 918 -25.42 -8.32 -27.91
N ARG A 919 -25.69 -8.24 -26.59
CA ARG A 919 -24.64 -8.24 -25.55
C ARG A 919 -23.98 -9.60 -25.30
N CYS A 920 -24.47 -10.63 -25.97
CA CYS A 920 -23.89 -11.96 -26.01
C CYS A 920 -23.60 -12.39 -27.45
N SER A 921 -22.44 -13.00 -27.69
CA SER A 921 -22.06 -13.55 -29.00
C SER A 921 -21.20 -14.81 -28.85
N ASP A 922 -21.19 -15.69 -29.87
CA ASP A 922 -20.43 -16.96 -29.86
C ASP A 922 -20.64 -17.81 -28.59
N ILE A 923 -21.92 -18.04 -28.24
CA ILE A 923 -22.30 -18.87 -27.07
C ILE A 923 -22.56 -20.30 -27.55
N ASN A 924 -21.61 -21.19 -27.26
CA ASN A 924 -21.56 -22.57 -27.73
C ASN A 924 -22.02 -23.55 -26.65
N VAL A 925 -22.94 -24.46 -27.02
CA VAL A 925 -23.48 -25.53 -26.18
C VAL A 925 -23.33 -26.88 -26.89
N ASN A 926 -22.44 -27.73 -26.38
CA ASN A 926 -22.11 -29.03 -26.97
C ASN A 926 -22.16 -30.16 -25.93
N GLU A 927 -22.63 -31.33 -26.34
CA GLU A 927 -22.69 -32.55 -25.53
C GLU A 927 -23.38 -32.35 -24.16
N LEU A 928 -24.56 -31.72 -24.13
CA LEU A 928 -25.33 -31.53 -22.89
C LEU A 928 -26.24 -32.74 -22.57
N ASP A 929 -26.01 -33.42 -21.45
CA ASP A 929 -26.81 -34.55 -20.94
C ASP A 929 -27.33 -34.27 -19.52
N LEU A 930 -28.19 -33.25 -19.41
CA LEU A 930 -28.74 -32.78 -18.15
C LEU A 930 -30.19 -33.22 -17.93
N SER A 931 -30.48 -33.67 -16.71
CA SER A 931 -31.79 -34.16 -16.28
C SER A 931 -32.25 -33.47 -14.99
N ALA A 932 -33.56 -33.45 -14.74
CA ALA A 932 -34.12 -32.99 -13.46
C ALA A 932 -34.30 -34.20 -12.52
N GLN A 933 -34.00 -34.05 -11.23
CA GLN A 933 -34.29 -35.10 -10.23
C GLN A 933 -35.80 -35.39 -10.10
N SER A 934 -36.65 -34.41 -10.41
CA SER A 934 -38.10 -34.57 -10.42
C SER A 934 -38.72 -33.73 -11.55
N GLY A 935 -39.61 -34.35 -12.33
CA GLY A 935 -40.25 -33.72 -13.49
C GLY A 935 -39.43 -33.85 -14.77
N ALA A 936 -39.73 -32.99 -15.75
CA ALA A 936 -39.00 -32.91 -17.01
C ALA A 936 -37.95 -31.80 -16.95
N ALA A 937 -36.78 -32.07 -17.52
CA ALA A 937 -35.73 -31.06 -17.69
C ALA A 937 -36.19 -29.95 -18.63
N THR A 938 -35.90 -28.70 -18.25
CA THR A 938 -36.28 -27.49 -18.97
C THR A 938 -35.02 -26.67 -19.26
N PHE A 939 -34.88 -26.27 -20.52
CA PHE A 939 -33.82 -25.41 -21.02
C PHE A 939 -34.46 -24.07 -21.41
N SER A 940 -33.86 -22.94 -21.02
CA SER A 940 -34.34 -21.60 -21.36
C SER A 940 -33.23 -20.72 -21.92
N CYS A 941 -33.60 -19.81 -22.82
CA CYS A 941 -32.72 -18.85 -23.47
C CYS A 941 -33.45 -17.51 -23.67
N GLU A 942 -32.72 -16.39 -23.65
CA GLU A 942 -33.27 -15.05 -23.92
C GLU A 942 -32.16 -14.10 -24.44
N ASN A 943 -32.46 -13.31 -25.47
CA ASN A 943 -31.56 -12.38 -26.19
C ASN A 943 -30.18 -12.99 -26.56
N VAL A 944 -30.13 -14.27 -26.94
CA VAL A 944 -28.88 -15.00 -27.17
C VAL A 944 -28.94 -15.95 -28.38
N HIS A 945 -27.96 -15.83 -29.26
CA HIS A 945 -27.74 -16.84 -30.31
C HIS A 945 -26.87 -17.99 -29.75
N LEU A 946 -27.42 -19.21 -29.80
CA LEU A 946 -26.75 -20.43 -29.37
C LEU A 946 -26.23 -21.23 -30.57
N GLU A 947 -24.95 -21.61 -30.51
CA GLU A 947 -24.29 -22.51 -31.45
C GLU A 947 -23.96 -23.87 -30.78
N GLY A 948 -23.57 -24.87 -31.57
CA GLY A 948 -23.20 -26.21 -31.08
C GLY A 948 -24.29 -27.28 -31.24
N ASP A 949 -23.93 -28.54 -30.96
CA ASP A 949 -24.78 -29.71 -31.24
C ASP A 949 -25.99 -29.86 -30.32
N SER A 950 -25.96 -29.19 -29.16
CA SER A 950 -26.98 -29.25 -28.11
C SER A 950 -27.86 -28.00 -28.06
N ALA A 951 -27.66 -27.05 -28.99
CA ALA A 951 -28.51 -25.86 -29.12
C ALA A 951 -29.99 -26.21 -29.39
N ASN A 952 -30.25 -27.37 -29.98
CA ASN A 952 -31.61 -27.90 -30.24
C ASN A 952 -32.38 -28.34 -28.98
N LEU A 953 -31.73 -28.39 -27.80
CA LEU A 953 -32.38 -28.64 -26.51
C LEU A 953 -33.12 -27.39 -26.00
N PHE A 954 -32.70 -26.21 -26.44
CA PHE A 954 -33.29 -24.92 -26.10
C PHE A 954 -34.49 -24.60 -27.01
N PRO A 955 -35.37 -23.67 -26.61
CA PRO A 955 -36.41 -23.12 -27.48
C PRO A 955 -35.86 -22.61 -28.82
N ALA A 956 -36.63 -22.73 -29.90
CA ALA A 956 -36.21 -22.26 -31.22
C ALA A 956 -36.20 -20.72 -31.38
N ASP A 957 -36.69 -20.00 -30.37
CA ASP A 957 -36.84 -18.55 -30.34
C ASP A 957 -36.11 -18.04 -29.09
N CYS A 958 -34.83 -17.69 -29.25
CA CYS A 958 -33.93 -17.24 -28.18
C CYS A 958 -33.51 -15.77 -28.31
N ASN A 959 -33.93 -15.06 -29.37
CA ASN A 959 -33.43 -13.75 -29.79
C ASN A 959 -34.47 -12.64 -29.63
#